data_AF-A0A8H8MI30-F1
#
_entry.id   AF-A0A8H8MI30-F1
#
_cell.length_a   1.000
_cell.length_b   1.000
_cell.length_c   1.000
_cell.angle_alpha   90.00
_cell.angle_beta   90.00
_cell.angle_gamma   90.00
#
_symmetry.space_group_name_H-M   'P 1'
#
loop_
_entity.id
_entity.type
_entity.pdbx_description
1 polymer ?
#
loop_
_entity_poly.entity_id
_entity_poly.type
_entity_poly.pdbx_seq_one_letter_code
_entity_poly.pdbx_strand_id
1 'polypeptide(L)'
;MSQTTARGPSPTIPLIEIHTLTLAALLGEFASLPHISGALDALRDLSSELERTRVNKEQWKLLQGRCMMVVRVVGSYAKSNEVVRGSRPEAANDYLQLTIGKITQSAKGWHQMGMFLEFFHFREISDSIEHHFLDLDHCLTRYFSHDADDVKAQWMPNFDATRQRELSQLQALKNLLQERMHLDFEKMKEGLNEGMKEELLKLLNEEFDHTYKIFQDRGGKTDEEYAAAEQMLQTIRSVTNIQLPPELLIGHQCVPEKQLPIRSGPTCDVYEARFLTELVAKKVFRLGTTDKASVDKYSKRFVRDAKLWAKFKSDYTLPFYGIGIETAGSNETAWQLYMVSPLMKNSDAVSYTRQYRQTPDIKQGIMRIITDAAEGLKYLHHRDPIVVHSGVRGDNVLVTDSGGGILGGFSLTKELISGAANPAEDTEPLPQPVMTGKTDGFRWMAPEMFSADNPALQTSSDVWSWGMMALELISGLAPFHLVQNTWMIIKKIETKGLPARTDHPKFEEYSLEPDRMWRLLESCWAYDPRERPTIDDVVNELRAIESHSQPISAAKKESTNEGVRLTRSDIWKQRFPAIDFDLCELDDPDRVDDSYIIKLKRGSDRDGHISQMKSASSADTAGGNVLFEIKRVFNAIKSYSANITDEGLVVVASSPDVIRIAQNKMARFANDDEIIAVPGVRTGVPWGLQAISSRVALSQGSNPRSLSYSFRTPTEPQEPSAVDIYVLDSGIRIDHEEFGGRASWTDFTEDELRRDVVGHGTLVAGIISGANFGVLPTSNVLSVQVSRMGLGGKWGPEKEVCMAAFDHVLDRKNEGTPSIINYSITHPIDPEIDEIVSAVIEGGVHVCAAAGNVRRRDKNSTREASKCSPGHLSEVITVAASNIENCLCEFSYRGSAVTIVAPGDTIITASHENLQDSTFASGTSFASPHVVGVAANILRMRPNLSPAELREELATMAAGNLLLGALDGTVNLLLNNNAQQSNE
;
A
#
# COMPACT_ATOMS: atom_id res chain seq x y z
N MET A 1 -9.91 61.13 25.46
CA MET A 1 -10.81 60.30 24.63
C MET A 1 -10.18 60.16 23.26
N SER A 2 -9.52 59.04 23.02
CA SER A 2 -9.01 58.61 21.70
C SER A 2 -8.61 57.14 21.88
N GLN A 3 -9.57 56.22 21.71
CA GLN A 3 -9.27 54.80 21.53
C GLN A 3 -9.31 54.52 20.03
N THR A 4 -8.12 54.45 19.46
CA THR A 4 -7.80 53.83 18.18
C THR A 4 -8.21 52.36 18.24
N THR A 5 -9.26 51.97 17.53
CA THR A 5 -9.57 50.56 17.26
C THR A 5 -8.52 50.03 16.28
N ALA A 6 -7.56 49.26 16.79
CA ALA A 6 -6.62 48.51 15.97
C ALA A 6 -7.41 47.50 15.11
N ARG A 7 -7.38 47.68 13.78
CA ARG A 7 -7.75 46.61 12.84
C ARG A 7 -6.71 45.51 12.99
N GLY A 8 -7.13 44.29 13.31
CA GLY A 8 -6.27 43.10 13.28
C GLY A 8 -5.71 42.87 11.87
N PRO A 9 -4.63 42.07 11.74
CA PRO A 9 -4.02 41.79 10.44
C PRO A 9 -5.05 41.13 9.52
N SER A 10 -5.25 41.70 8.33
CA SER A 10 -6.00 41.04 7.26
C SER A 10 -5.29 39.74 6.89
N PRO A 11 -6.01 38.61 6.72
CA PRO A 11 -5.40 37.37 6.28
C PRO A 11 -4.83 37.57 4.87
N THR A 12 -3.51 37.49 4.74
CA THR A 12 -2.83 37.41 3.46
C THR A 12 -3.22 36.09 2.79
N ILE A 13 -3.81 36.17 1.59
CA ILE A 13 -4.06 35.00 0.75
C ILE A 13 -2.69 34.39 0.43
N PRO A 14 -2.37 33.15 0.87
CA PRO A 14 -1.08 32.56 0.57
C PRO A 14 -0.96 32.35 -0.94
N LEU A 15 0.20 32.71 -1.51
CA LEU A 15 0.58 32.34 -2.87
C LEU A 15 0.77 30.82 -2.91
N ILE A 16 -0.26 30.09 -3.33
CA ILE A 16 -0.21 28.63 -3.48
C ILE A 16 -0.15 28.31 -4.96
N GLU A 17 0.84 27.52 -5.35
CA GLU A 17 0.96 26.99 -6.70
C GLU A 17 -0.29 26.18 -7.06
N ILE A 18 -0.99 26.60 -8.13
CA ILE A 18 -2.23 26.02 -8.67
C ILE A 18 -2.08 24.50 -8.98
N HIS A 19 -0.85 23.99 -9.06
CA HIS A 19 -0.54 22.63 -9.51
C HIS A 19 -0.41 21.56 -8.42
N THR A 20 -0.50 21.90 -7.12
CA THR A 20 -0.27 20.92 -6.03
C THR A 20 -1.53 20.50 -5.27
N LEU A 21 -2.66 21.18 -5.48
CA LEU A 21 -3.90 20.92 -4.76
C LEU A 21 -4.78 19.94 -5.55
N THR A 22 -5.15 18.81 -4.96
CA THR A 22 -6.10 17.86 -5.58
C THR A 22 -7.50 18.05 -5.00
N LEU A 23 -8.53 17.73 -5.80
CA LEU A 23 -9.93 17.80 -5.33
C LEU A 23 -10.13 16.89 -4.12
N ALA A 24 -9.51 15.71 -4.13
CA ALA A 24 -9.57 14.76 -3.02
C ALA A 24 -8.94 15.32 -1.73
N ALA A 25 -7.85 16.08 -1.82
CA ALA A 25 -7.26 16.74 -0.66
C ALA A 25 -8.17 17.83 -0.08
N LEU A 26 -8.80 18.63 -0.96
CA LEU A 26 -9.78 19.66 -0.58
C LEU A 26 -11.02 19.07 0.10
N LEU A 27 -11.57 18.00 -0.48
CA LEU A 27 -12.68 17.25 0.09
C LEU A 27 -12.33 16.70 1.46
N GLY A 28 -11.12 16.17 1.65
CA GLY A 28 -10.65 15.71 2.96
C GLY A 28 -10.43 16.84 3.98
N GLU A 29 -9.91 17.99 3.55
CA GLU A 29 -9.56 19.11 4.44
C GLU A 29 -10.79 19.79 5.06
N PHE A 30 -11.90 19.87 4.32
CA PHE A 30 -13.11 20.61 4.72
C PHE A 30 -14.37 19.74 4.86
N ALA A 31 -14.24 18.41 4.78
CA ALA A 31 -15.35 17.46 4.85
C ALA A 31 -16.24 17.63 6.10
N SER A 32 -15.63 18.05 7.21
CA SER A 32 -16.31 18.22 8.50
C SER A 32 -17.01 19.56 8.69
N LEU A 33 -16.97 20.47 7.69
CA LEU A 33 -17.57 21.80 7.77
C LEU A 33 -18.89 21.84 6.98
N PRO A 34 -20.06 21.77 7.65
CA PRO A 34 -21.36 21.71 6.97
C PRO A 34 -21.62 22.90 6.05
N HIS A 35 -21.11 24.07 6.44
CA HIS A 35 -21.30 25.34 5.74
C HIS A 35 -20.54 25.48 4.41
N ILE A 36 -19.71 24.51 4.01
CA ILE A 36 -18.94 24.50 2.74
C ILE A 36 -19.28 23.31 1.84
N SER A 37 -20.02 22.33 2.35
CA SER A 37 -20.43 21.11 1.63
C SER A 37 -20.99 21.38 0.22
N GLY A 38 -21.93 22.33 0.08
CA GLY A 38 -22.54 22.65 -1.21
C GLY A 38 -21.54 23.16 -2.27
N ALA A 39 -20.48 23.88 -1.88
CA ALA A 39 -19.45 24.33 -2.81
C ALA A 39 -18.48 23.19 -3.19
N LEU A 40 -18.23 22.25 -2.28
CA LEU A 40 -17.46 21.04 -2.54
C LEU A 40 -18.18 20.07 -3.50
N ASP A 41 -19.49 19.92 -3.36
CA ASP A 41 -20.31 19.12 -4.29
C ASP A 41 -20.33 19.76 -5.68
N ALA A 42 -20.53 21.07 -5.77
CA ALA A 42 -20.48 21.78 -7.06
C ALA A 42 -19.10 21.65 -7.74
N LEU A 43 -18.00 21.63 -6.98
CA LEU A 43 -16.65 21.37 -7.51
C LEU A 43 -16.50 19.95 -8.06
N ARG A 44 -17.12 18.96 -7.42
CA ARG A 44 -17.10 17.57 -7.87
C ARG A 44 -17.84 17.43 -9.20
N ASP A 45 -19.02 18.03 -9.30
CA ASP A 45 -19.82 18.05 -10.53
C ASP A 45 -19.06 18.76 -11.66
N LEU A 46 -18.48 19.93 -11.38
CA LEU A 46 -17.64 20.64 -12.35
C LEU A 46 -16.52 19.74 -12.86
N SER A 47 -15.78 19.10 -11.95
CA SER A 47 -14.65 18.25 -12.30
C SER A 47 -15.06 17.08 -13.21
N SER A 48 -16.21 16.47 -12.95
CA SER A 48 -16.76 15.41 -13.79
C SER A 48 -17.18 15.91 -15.19
N GLU A 49 -17.76 17.09 -15.31
CA GLU A 49 -18.15 17.63 -16.62
C GLU A 49 -16.93 18.14 -17.40
N LEU A 50 -15.91 18.68 -16.73
CA LEU A 50 -14.68 19.12 -17.39
C LEU A 50 -13.88 17.95 -18.01
N GLU A 51 -13.93 16.75 -17.43
CA GLU A 51 -13.34 15.54 -18.03
C GLU A 51 -13.95 15.20 -19.40
N ARG A 52 -15.20 15.63 -19.66
CA ARG A 52 -15.92 15.38 -20.92
C ARG A 52 -15.70 16.46 -21.97
N THR A 53 -15.16 17.62 -21.59
CA THR A 53 -14.84 18.70 -22.53
C THR A 53 -13.72 18.27 -23.49
N ARG A 54 -13.85 18.60 -24.77
CA ARG A 54 -12.90 18.16 -25.81
C ARG A 54 -11.94 19.28 -26.20
N VAL A 55 -12.39 20.52 -26.06
CA VAL A 55 -11.71 21.74 -26.51
C VAL A 55 -11.49 22.69 -25.32
N ASN A 56 -10.48 23.57 -25.39
CA ASN A 56 -10.10 24.50 -24.31
C ASN A 56 -9.70 23.80 -22.99
N LYS A 57 -9.22 22.55 -23.05
CA LYS A 57 -8.98 21.71 -21.86
C LYS A 57 -8.05 22.36 -20.85
N GLU A 58 -6.98 23.03 -21.27
CA GLU A 58 -6.04 23.66 -20.33
C GLU A 58 -6.65 24.93 -19.70
N GLN A 59 -7.43 25.70 -20.47
CA GLN A 59 -8.18 26.84 -19.92
C GLN A 59 -9.24 26.40 -18.89
N TRP A 60 -9.96 25.32 -19.18
CA TRP A 60 -10.90 24.72 -18.23
C TRP A 60 -10.22 24.20 -16.95
N LYS A 61 -9.04 23.57 -17.08
CA LYS A 61 -8.23 23.15 -15.91
C LYS A 61 -7.74 24.34 -15.08
N LEU A 62 -7.32 25.43 -15.71
CA LEU A 62 -6.96 26.66 -15.00
C LEU A 62 -8.15 27.21 -14.20
N LEU A 63 -9.35 27.22 -14.80
CA LEU A 63 -10.57 27.66 -14.14
C LEU A 63 -10.95 26.72 -12.97
N GLN A 64 -10.82 25.40 -13.16
CA GLN A 64 -11.04 24.40 -12.12
C GLN A 64 -10.08 24.61 -10.93
N GLY A 65 -8.78 24.78 -11.20
CA GLY A 65 -7.78 25.06 -10.17
C GLY A 65 -8.06 26.37 -9.42
N ARG A 66 -8.60 27.38 -10.12
CA ARG A 66 -9.05 28.63 -9.49
C ARG A 66 -10.27 28.40 -8.59
N CYS A 67 -11.27 27.64 -9.04
CA CYS A 67 -12.43 27.29 -8.20
C CYS A 67 -11.98 26.57 -6.92
N MET A 68 -11.05 25.63 -7.04
CA MET A 68 -10.46 24.90 -5.92
C MET A 68 -9.73 25.83 -4.92
N MET A 69 -8.94 26.78 -5.43
CA MET A 69 -8.28 27.78 -4.59
C MET A 69 -9.30 28.65 -3.82
N VAL A 70 -10.34 29.14 -4.51
CA VAL A 70 -11.38 29.99 -3.89
C VAL A 70 -12.13 29.21 -2.80
N VAL A 71 -12.50 27.95 -3.07
CA VAL A 71 -13.11 27.08 -2.06
C VAL A 71 -12.18 26.85 -0.87
N ARG A 72 -10.87 26.70 -1.08
CA ARG A 72 -9.91 26.58 0.04
C ARG A 72 -9.84 27.84 0.90
N VAL A 73 -9.84 29.02 0.28
CA VAL A 73 -9.77 30.31 0.98
C VAL A 73 -11.04 30.53 1.80
N VAL A 74 -12.22 30.33 1.20
CA VAL A 74 -13.51 30.38 1.90
C VAL A 74 -13.57 29.32 3.00
N GLY A 75 -13.10 28.11 2.69
CA GLY A 75 -12.91 26.97 3.59
C GLY A 75 -12.15 27.32 4.87
N SER A 76 -10.95 27.85 4.68
CA SER A 76 -10.04 28.23 5.77
C SER A 76 -10.58 29.40 6.60
N TYR A 77 -11.27 30.35 5.95
CA TYR A 77 -11.89 31.48 6.64
C TYR A 77 -13.07 31.04 7.50
N ALA A 78 -13.91 30.13 7.01
CA ALA A 78 -15.01 29.56 7.78
C ALA A 78 -14.48 28.78 8.99
N LYS A 79 -13.47 27.93 8.79
CA LYS A 79 -12.78 27.17 9.84
C LYS A 79 -12.19 28.05 10.94
N SER A 80 -11.71 29.25 10.59
CA SER A 80 -11.09 30.18 11.54
C SER A 80 -12.07 31.03 12.34
N ASN A 81 -13.35 31.13 11.92
CA ASN A 81 -14.34 32.06 12.47
C ASN A 81 -15.57 31.39 13.11
N GLU A 82 -15.49 30.10 13.46
CA GLU A 82 -16.59 29.29 14.05
C GLU A 82 -17.23 29.86 15.34
N VAL A 83 -16.68 30.93 15.93
CA VAL A 83 -17.15 31.53 17.20
C VAL A 83 -18.21 32.64 17.01
N VAL A 84 -18.43 33.16 15.80
CA VAL A 84 -19.35 34.31 15.59
C VAL A 84 -20.56 33.92 14.72
N ARG A 85 -21.68 33.54 15.36
CA ARG A 85 -22.97 33.35 14.68
C ARG A 85 -23.47 34.65 14.03
N GLY A 86 -23.83 34.56 12.74
CA GLY A 86 -24.51 35.63 11.98
C GLY A 86 -23.62 36.49 11.08
N SER A 87 -22.48 35.98 10.60
CA SER A 87 -21.49 36.77 9.84
C SER A 87 -21.47 36.45 8.33
N ARG A 88 -20.85 37.34 7.54
CA ARG A 88 -20.63 37.33 6.07
C ARG A 88 -20.24 35.98 5.37
N PRO A 89 -19.60 34.97 6.00
CA PRO A 89 -19.17 33.72 5.30
C PRO A 89 -20.26 32.81 4.72
N GLU A 90 -21.47 32.69 5.30
CA GLU A 90 -22.51 31.79 4.76
C GLU A 90 -23.00 32.27 3.39
N ALA A 91 -23.26 33.58 3.25
CA ALA A 91 -23.63 34.17 1.97
C ALA A 91 -22.50 34.10 0.92
N ALA A 92 -21.24 34.05 1.35
CA ALA A 92 -20.09 33.84 0.45
C ALA A 92 -20.08 32.42 -0.11
N ASN A 93 -20.41 31.44 0.73
CA ASN A 93 -20.47 30.04 0.32
C ASN A 93 -21.64 29.77 -0.64
N ASP A 94 -22.84 30.27 -0.35
CA ASP A 94 -24.00 30.10 -1.23
C ASP A 94 -23.74 30.72 -2.63
N TYR A 95 -23.11 31.90 -2.65
CA TYR A 95 -22.76 32.56 -3.89
C TYR A 95 -21.64 31.82 -4.66
N LEU A 96 -20.66 31.25 -3.94
CA LEU A 96 -19.61 30.42 -4.53
C LEU A 96 -20.19 29.15 -5.14
N GLN A 97 -21.07 28.44 -4.42
CA GLN A 97 -21.78 27.26 -4.93
C GLN A 97 -22.56 27.59 -6.21
N LEU A 98 -23.33 28.68 -6.21
CA LEU A 98 -24.09 29.12 -7.39
C LEU A 98 -23.16 29.46 -8.57
N THR A 99 -22.02 30.08 -8.29
CA THR A 99 -21.04 30.45 -9.31
C THR A 99 -20.44 29.19 -9.94
N ILE A 100 -19.98 28.23 -9.14
CA ILE A 100 -19.43 26.95 -9.63
C ILE A 100 -20.52 26.15 -10.38
N GLY A 101 -21.76 26.19 -9.92
CA GLY A 101 -22.90 25.59 -10.63
C GLY A 101 -23.12 26.18 -12.02
N LYS A 102 -23.01 27.51 -12.18
CA LYS A 102 -23.08 28.17 -13.50
C LYS A 102 -21.94 27.75 -14.42
N ILE A 103 -20.72 27.64 -13.89
CA ILE A 103 -19.55 27.16 -14.65
C ILE A 103 -19.82 25.74 -15.14
N THR A 104 -20.31 24.87 -14.26
CA THR A 104 -20.65 23.48 -14.57
C THR A 104 -21.70 23.39 -15.68
N GLN A 105 -22.79 24.17 -15.57
CA GLN A 105 -23.83 24.21 -16.59
C GLN A 105 -23.31 24.76 -17.93
N SER A 106 -22.40 25.73 -17.90
CA SER A 106 -21.74 26.27 -19.08
C SER A 106 -20.89 25.22 -19.77
N ALA A 107 -20.02 24.51 -19.03
CA ALA A 107 -19.22 23.42 -19.57
C ALA A 107 -20.10 22.33 -20.18
N LYS A 108 -21.19 21.98 -19.50
CA LYS A 108 -22.20 21.02 -19.96
C LYS A 108 -22.86 21.43 -21.27
N GLY A 109 -23.29 22.69 -21.35
CA GLY A 109 -23.89 23.24 -22.57
C GLY A 109 -22.96 23.13 -23.77
N TRP A 110 -21.67 23.43 -23.58
CA TRP A 110 -20.67 23.34 -24.65
C TRP A 110 -20.39 21.91 -25.09
N HIS A 111 -20.09 20.99 -24.16
CA HIS A 111 -19.70 19.63 -24.57
C HIS A 111 -20.86 18.78 -25.13
N GLN A 112 -22.12 19.14 -24.81
CA GLN A 112 -23.31 18.50 -25.38
C GLN A 112 -23.52 18.83 -26.87
N MET A 113 -22.90 19.90 -27.39
CA MET A 113 -22.95 20.25 -28.81
C MET A 113 -22.13 19.27 -29.67
N GLY A 114 -21.22 18.52 -29.05
CA GLY A 114 -20.34 17.56 -29.70
C GLY A 114 -19.07 18.20 -30.27
N MET A 115 -18.07 17.34 -30.51
CA MET A 115 -16.68 17.71 -30.83
C MET A 115 -16.50 18.83 -31.85
N PHE A 116 -17.25 18.78 -32.96
CA PHE A 116 -17.09 19.76 -34.04
C PHE A 116 -17.63 21.13 -33.66
N LEU A 117 -18.81 21.20 -33.05
CA LEU A 117 -19.39 22.46 -32.65
C LEU A 117 -18.57 23.10 -31.51
N GLU A 118 -18.05 22.30 -30.57
CA GLU A 118 -17.07 22.78 -29.60
C GLU A 118 -15.83 23.40 -30.28
N PHE A 119 -15.28 22.74 -31.30
CA PHE A 119 -14.13 23.23 -32.06
C PHE A 119 -14.41 24.56 -32.77
N PHE A 120 -15.58 24.71 -33.40
CA PHE A 120 -15.96 25.94 -34.09
C PHE A 120 -16.24 27.11 -33.15
N HIS A 121 -16.72 26.82 -31.94
CA HIS A 121 -17.01 27.80 -30.90
C HIS A 121 -15.86 28.02 -29.91
N PHE A 122 -14.62 27.64 -30.25
CA PHE A 122 -13.46 27.82 -29.36
C PHE A 122 -13.33 29.22 -28.76
N ARG A 123 -13.58 30.28 -29.56
CA ARG A 123 -13.46 31.66 -29.06
C ARG A 123 -14.58 31.99 -28.08
N GLU A 124 -15.80 31.61 -28.41
CA GLU A 124 -16.97 31.80 -27.56
C GLU A 124 -16.86 30.98 -26.26
N ILE A 125 -16.28 29.79 -26.31
CA ILE A 125 -15.94 28.98 -25.12
C ILE A 125 -14.87 29.69 -24.30
N SER A 126 -13.79 30.16 -24.93
CA SER A 126 -12.71 30.90 -24.24
C SER A 126 -13.21 32.19 -23.59
N ASP A 127 -14.05 32.97 -24.27
CA ASP A 127 -14.69 34.18 -23.74
C ASP A 127 -15.63 33.83 -22.57
N SER A 128 -16.35 32.71 -22.68
CA SER A 128 -17.18 32.19 -21.60
C SER A 128 -16.34 31.80 -20.38
N ILE A 129 -15.19 31.14 -20.56
CA ILE A 129 -14.26 30.78 -19.48
C ILE A 129 -13.71 32.04 -18.81
N GLU A 130 -13.29 33.04 -19.60
CA GLU A 130 -12.82 34.34 -19.09
C GLU A 130 -13.89 35.04 -18.25
N HIS A 131 -15.16 35.00 -18.70
CA HIS A 131 -16.28 35.54 -17.93
C HIS A 131 -16.46 34.83 -16.59
N HIS A 132 -16.29 33.52 -16.55
CA HIS A 132 -16.37 32.74 -15.31
C HIS A 132 -15.22 33.03 -14.34
N PHE A 133 -14.02 33.35 -14.83
CA PHE A 133 -12.95 33.88 -13.97
C PHE A 133 -13.34 35.20 -13.32
N LEU A 134 -13.99 36.10 -14.05
CA LEU A 134 -14.50 37.37 -13.52
C LEU A 134 -15.61 37.15 -12.47
N ASP A 135 -16.49 36.17 -12.69
CA ASP A 135 -17.53 35.80 -11.71
C ASP A 135 -16.92 35.30 -10.39
N LEU A 136 -15.83 34.53 -10.45
CA LEU A 136 -15.07 34.09 -9.27
C LEU A 136 -14.35 35.26 -8.58
N ASP A 137 -13.79 36.19 -9.33
CA ASP A 137 -13.13 37.37 -8.76
C ASP A 137 -14.15 38.30 -8.07
N HIS A 138 -15.34 38.49 -8.66
CA HIS A 138 -16.46 39.17 -8.00
C HIS A 138 -16.87 38.47 -6.70
N CYS A 139 -16.85 37.14 -6.66
CA CYS A 139 -17.05 36.38 -5.41
C CYS A 139 -15.98 36.71 -4.38
N LEU A 140 -14.69 36.76 -4.76
CA LEU A 140 -13.60 37.10 -3.83
C LEU A 140 -13.69 38.55 -3.31
N THR A 141 -13.82 39.55 -4.20
CA THR A 141 -13.82 40.97 -3.83
C THR A 141 -15.01 41.36 -2.94
N ARG A 142 -16.15 40.69 -3.10
CA ARG A 142 -17.36 40.94 -2.30
C ARG A 142 -17.21 40.56 -0.83
N TYR A 143 -16.37 39.56 -0.52
CA TYR A 143 -16.26 38.98 0.82
C TYR A 143 -14.87 39.14 1.45
N PHE A 144 -13.82 39.32 0.65
CA PHE A 144 -12.44 39.53 1.07
C PHE A 144 -11.94 40.87 0.52
N SER A 145 -11.57 41.81 1.39
CA SER A 145 -11.13 43.15 0.98
C SER A 145 -9.75 43.12 0.29
N HIS A 146 -9.74 43.08 -1.04
CA HIS A 146 -8.58 43.22 -1.92
C HIS A 146 -8.97 44.05 -3.17
N ASP A 147 -8.02 44.76 -3.77
CA ASP A 147 -8.23 45.46 -5.05
C ASP A 147 -8.45 44.43 -6.17
N ALA A 148 -9.52 44.60 -6.96
CA ALA A 148 -9.86 43.66 -8.04
C ALA A 148 -8.74 43.54 -9.08
N ASP A 149 -7.94 44.59 -9.26
CA ASP A 149 -6.80 44.64 -10.18
C ASP A 149 -5.66 43.70 -9.75
N ASP A 150 -5.39 43.57 -8.45
CA ASP A 150 -4.35 42.67 -7.92
C ASP A 150 -4.74 41.20 -8.08
N VAL A 151 -6.02 40.88 -7.92
CA VAL A 151 -6.56 39.52 -8.07
C VAL A 151 -6.54 39.10 -9.54
N LYS A 152 -6.89 40.01 -10.44
CA LYS A 152 -6.84 39.82 -11.90
C LYS A 152 -5.42 39.62 -12.41
N ALA A 153 -4.45 40.37 -11.87
CA ALA A 153 -3.04 40.25 -12.23
C ALA A 153 -2.42 38.86 -11.95
N GLN A 154 -3.03 38.06 -11.06
CA GLN A 154 -2.49 36.75 -10.65
C GLN A 154 -2.75 35.63 -11.66
N TRP A 155 -3.88 35.66 -12.39
CA TRP A 155 -4.26 34.56 -13.29
C TRP A 155 -4.23 34.96 -14.78
N MET A 156 -4.47 36.24 -15.09
CA MET A 156 -4.55 36.73 -16.46
C MET A 156 -3.33 36.37 -17.32
N PRO A 157 -2.07 36.53 -16.84
CA PRO A 157 -0.91 36.19 -17.66
C PRO A 157 -0.86 34.70 -18.05
N ASN A 158 -1.23 33.80 -17.14
CA ASN A 158 -1.25 32.36 -17.39
C ASN A 158 -2.39 31.96 -18.33
N PHE A 159 -3.56 32.58 -18.15
CA PHE A 159 -4.71 32.39 -19.04
C PHE A 159 -4.42 32.90 -20.45
N ASP A 160 -3.89 34.12 -20.60
CA ASP A 160 -3.52 34.70 -21.90
C ASP A 160 -2.45 33.87 -22.60
N ALA A 161 -1.42 33.42 -21.88
CA ALA A 161 -0.39 32.54 -22.44
C ALA A 161 -0.98 31.20 -22.93
N THR A 162 -1.91 30.61 -22.17
CA THR A 162 -2.59 29.36 -22.53
C THR A 162 -3.53 29.58 -23.72
N ARG A 163 -4.33 30.65 -23.69
CA ARG A 163 -5.24 31.07 -24.75
C ARG A 163 -4.51 31.31 -26.05
N GLN A 164 -3.39 32.04 -26.03
CA GLN A 164 -2.58 32.27 -27.23
C GLN A 164 -1.98 30.99 -27.79
N ARG A 165 -1.53 30.07 -26.93
CA ARG A 165 -1.00 28.77 -27.34
C ARG A 165 -2.06 27.91 -28.02
N GLU A 166 -3.23 27.74 -27.39
CA GLU A 166 -4.34 26.95 -27.95
C GLU A 166 -4.93 27.60 -29.21
N LEU A 167 -5.04 28.93 -29.26
CA LEU A 167 -5.42 29.66 -30.49
C LEU A 167 -4.43 29.42 -31.62
N SER A 168 -3.13 29.42 -31.33
CA SER A 168 -2.09 29.17 -32.33
C SER A 168 -2.17 27.74 -32.87
N GLN A 169 -2.41 26.75 -31.99
CA GLN A 169 -2.62 25.35 -32.38
C GLN A 169 -3.87 25.18 -33.25
N LEU A 170 -4.98 25.82 -32.88
CA LEU A 170 -6.21 25.77 -33.66
C LEU A 170 -6.11 26.52 -34.98
N GLN A 171 -5.42 27.65 -35.02
CA GLN A 171 -5.18 28.39 -36.25
C GLN A 171 -4.28 27.57 -37.18
N ALA A 172 -3.27 26.87 -36.65
CA ALA A 172 -2.46 25.93 -37.43
C ALA A 172 -3.32 24.80 -38.02
N LEU A 173 -4.22 24.20 -37.22
CA LEU A 173 -5.15 23.17 -37.69
C LEU A 173 -6.13 23.71 -38.75
N LYS A 174 -6.71 24.89 -38.53
CA LYS A 174 -7.60 25.55 -39.50
C LYS A 174 -6.89 25.86 -40.82
N ASN A 175 -5.70 26.47 -40.76
CA ASN A 175 -4.92 26.81 -41.95
C ASN A 175 -4.55 25.53 -42.72
N LEU A 176 -4.16 24.45 -42.04
CA LEU A 176 -3.86 23.16 -42.67
C LEU A 176 -5.07 22.54 -43.37
N LEU A 177 -6.23 22.50 -42.70
CA LEU A 177 -7.46 22.00 -43.29
C LEU A 177 -7.96 22.90 -44.44
N GLN A 178 -7.72 24.22 -44.38
CA GLN A 178 -8.02 25.15 -45.47
C GLN A 178 -7.10 24.96 -46.68
N GLU A 179 -5.78 24.84 -46.46
CA GLU A 179 -4.78 24.70 -47.51
C GLU A 179 -4.88 23.37 -48.24
N ARG A 180 -5.10 22.26 -47.51
CA ARG A 180 -5.14 20.92 -48.12
C ARG A 180 -6.49 20.52 -48.67
N MET A 181 -7.58 21.15 -48.20
CA MET A 181 -8.93 20.63 -48.45
C MET A 181 -9.92 21.68 -48.98
N HIS A 182 -9.46 22.91 -49.23
CA HIS A 182 -10.27 24.01 -49.79
C HIS A 182 -11.58 24.28 -49.02
N LEU A 183 -11.59 24.01 -47.72
CA LEU A 183 -12.76 24.13 -46.86
C LEU A 183 -13.03 25.59 -46.44
N ASP A 184 -14.29 26.04 -46.56
CA ASP A 184 -14.73 27.37 -46.13
C ASP A 184 -15.31 27.29 -44.70
N PHE A 185 -14.46 27.60 -43.71
CA PHE A 185 -14.77 27.48 -42.28
C PHE A 185 -15.86 28.45 -41.79
N GLU A 186 -16.05 29.58 -42.47
CA GLU A 186 -17.09 30.56 -42.10
C GLU A 186 -18.49 30.06 -42.51
N LYS A 187 -18.62 29.39 -43.66
CA LYS A 187 -19.88 28.76 -44.07
C LYS A 187 -20.25 27.55 -43.23
N MET A 188 -19.27 26.79 -42.75
CA MET A 188 -19.52 25.60 -41.92
C MET A 188 -20.06 25.95 -40.52
N LYS A 189 -19.69 27.11 -39.97
CA LYS A 189 -20.19 27.61 -38.68
C LYS A 189 -21.70 27.88 -38.70
N GLU A 190 -22.28 28.21 -39.85
CA GLU A 190 -23.70 28.57 -39.99
C GLU A 190 -24.62 27.37 -40.31
N GLY A 191 -24.09 26.15 -40.54
CA GLY A 191 -24.90 25.00 -40.92
C GLY A 191 -24.17 23.66 -40.98
N LEU A 192 -23.76 23.11 -39.84
CA LEU A 192 -23.28 21.73 -39.74
C LEU A 192 -24.45 20.74 -39.72
N ASN A 193 -24.61 19.94 -40.78
CA ASN A 193 -25.48 18.76 -40.78
C ASN A 193 -24.68 17.46 -40.50
N GLU A 194 -25.35 16.36 -40.15
CA GLU A 194 -24.68 15.09 -39.82
C GLU A 194 -23.84 14.52 -40.97
N GLY A 195 -24.26 14.70 -42.24
CA GLY A 195 -23.48 14.26 -43.40
C GLY A 195 -22.13 14.98 -43.53
N MET A 196 -22.08 16.27 -43.20
CA MET A 196 -20.85 17.05 -43.19
C MET A 196 -19.94 16.70 -42.00
N LYS A 197 -20.50 16.26 -40.85
CA LYS A 197 -19.70 15.73 -39.73
C LYS A 197 -19.02 14.43 -40.09
N GLU A 198 -19.71 13.52 -40.78
CA GLU A 198 -19.13 12.27 -41.28
C GLU A 198 -18.04 12.54 -42.32
N GLU A 199 -18.24 13.52 -43.21
CA GLU A 199 -17.24 13.92 -44.20
C GLU A 199 -16.01 14.55 -43.55
N LEU A 200 -16.17 15.41 -42.53
CA LEU A 200 -15.07 15.99 -41.76
C LEU A 200 -14.31 14.94 -40.93
N LEU A 201 -15.01 13.99 -40.32
CA LEU A 201 -14.39 12.85 -39.62
C LEU A 201 -13.61 11.96 -40.59
N LYS A 202 -14.18 11.69 -41.76
CA LYS A 202 -13.52 10.92 -42.81
C LYS A 202 -12.23 11.62 -43.25
N LEU A 203 -12.27 12.93 -43.46
CA LEU A 203 -11.12 13.71 -43.91
C LEU A 203 -10.06 13.88 -42.81
N LEU A 204 -10.46 14.07 -41.55
CA LEU A 204 -9.53 14.04 -40.41
C LEU A 204 -8.85 12.68 -40.28
N ASN A 205 -9.57 11.58 -40.52
CA ASN A 205 -9.00 10.24 -40.58
C ASN A 205 -8.07 10.05 -41.80
N GLU A 206 -8.40 10.61 -42.98
CA GLU A 206 -7.55 10.55 -44.17
C GLU A 206 -6.23 11.32 -43.97
N GLU A 207 -6.27 12.50 -43.35
CA GLU A 207 -5.06 13.28 -43.03
C GLU A 207 -4.27 12.63 -41.88
N PHE A 208 -4.97 12.05 -40.92
CA PHE A 208 -4.38 11.19 -39.90
C PHE A 208 -3.62 10.01 -40.54
N ASP A 209 -4.23 9.31 -41.50
CA ASP A 209 -3.61 8.22 -42.26
C ASP A 209 -2.43 8.69 -43.12
N HIS A 210 -2.51 9.90 -43.69
CA HIS A 210 -1.43 10.51 -44.45
C HIS A 210 -0.23 10.85 -43.56
N THR A 211 -0.47 11.47 -42.40
CA THR A 211 0.58 11.79 -41.42
C THR A 211 1.17 10.51 -40.82
N TYR A 212 0.34 9.50 -40.59
CA TYR A 212 0.75 8.16 -40.17
C TYR A 212 1.67 7.47 -41.19
N LYS A 213 1.43 7.62 -42.50
CA LYS A 213 2.34 7.10 -43.54
C LYS A 213 3.73 7.74 -43.51
N ILE A 214 3.85 9.01 -43.11
CA ILE A 214 5.15 9.69 -42.93
C ILE A 214 5.96 8.97 -41.83
N PHE A 215 5.29 8.57 -40.73
CA PHE A 215 5.92 7.82 -39.65
C PHE A 215 6.25 6.35 -39.99
N GLN A 216 5.65 5.77 -41.04
CA GLN A 216 5.95 4.41 -41.49
C GLN A 216 7.15 4.32 -42.46
N ASP A 217 7.54 5.41 -43.12
CA ASP A 217 8.56 5.42 -44.17
C ASP A 217 9.99 5.59 -43.60
N ARG A 218 10.55 4.50 -43.07
CA ARG A 218 11.81 4.42 -42.27
C ARG A 218 13.13 4.83 -42.96
N GLY A 219 13.10 5.58 -44.06
CA GLY A 219 14.33 6.04 -44.72
C GLY A 219 14.19 7.16 -45.76
N GLY A 220 13.00 7.76 -45.91
CA GLY A 220 12.72 8.71 -47.00
C GLY A 220 12.45 10.16 -46.60
N LYS A 221 12.43 10.49 -45.30
CA LYS A 221 11.89 11.76 -44.77
C LYS A 221 12.89 12.52 -43.90
N THR A 222 12.85 13.86 -43.95
CA THR A 222 13.75 14.73 -43.18
C THR A 222 13.26 14.91 -41.74
N ASP A 223 14.17 15.25 -40.82
CA ASP A 223 13.83 15.53 -39.41
C ASP A 223 12.78 16.66 -39.28
N GLU A 224 12.78 17.61 -40.23
CA GLU A 224 11.77 18.67 -40.30
C GLU A 224 10.38 18.13 -40.71
N GLU A 225 10.31 17.19 -41.65
CA GLU A 225 9.05 16.53 -42.02
C GLU A 225 8.50 15.68 -40.86
N TYR A 226 9.37 15.02 -40.09
CA TYR A 226 8.97 14.30 -38.88
C TYR A 226 8.49 15.24 -37.76
N ALA A 227 9.20 16.34 -37.50
CA ALA A 227 8.80 17.32 -36.49
C ALA A 227 7.45 17.98 -36.84
N ALA A 228 7.23 18.29 -38.12
CA ALA A 228 5.96 18.82 -38.60
C ALA A 228 4.82 17.79 -38.46
N ALA A 229 5.05 16.53 -38.82
CA ALA A 229 4.10 15.44 -38.65
C ALA A 229 3.79 15.18 -37.15
N GLU A 230 4.78 15.32 -36.28
CA GLU A 230 4.63 15.17 -34.83
C GLU A 230 3.75 16.29 -34.26
N GLN A 231 4.05 17.54 -34.60
CA GLN A 231 3.25 18.70 -34.23
C GLN A 231 1.81 18.59 -34.76
N MET A 232 1.63 17.98 -35.93
CA MET A 232 0.33 17.74 -36.55
C MET A 232 -0.51 16.72 -35.79
N LEU A 233 0.06 15.56 -35.43
CA LEU A 233 -0.63 14.56 -34.60
C LEU A 233 -0.95 15.08 -33.20
N GLN A 234 -0.05 15.87 -32.60
CA GLN A 234 -0.30 16.53 -31.31
C GLN A 234 -1.51 17.46 -31.40
N THR A 235 -1.61 18.25 -32.48
CA THR A 235 -2.70 19.20 -32.68
C THR A 235 -4.03 18.52 -32.98
N ILE A 236 -4.04 17.47 -33.82
CA ILE A 236 -5.25 16.68 -34.08
C ILE A 236 -5.73 16.03 -32.79
N ARG A 237 -4.85 15.39 -32.03
CA ARG A 237 -5.20 14.71 -30.77
C ARG A 237 -5.69 15.66 -29.69
N SER A 238 -5.04 16.82 -29.50
CA SER A 238 -5.44 17.78 -28.47
C SER A 238 -6.85 18.34 -28.69
N VAL A 239 -7.25 18.44 -29.96
CA VAL A 239 -8.54 19.01 -30.37
C VAL A 239 -9.63 17.95 -30.51
N THR A 240 -9.29 16.76 -31.01
CA THR A 240 -10.28 15.74 -31.42
C THR A 240 -10.37 14.55 -30.47
N ASN A 241 -9.42 14.37 -29.55
CA ASN A 241 -9.32 13.20 -28.68
C ASN A 241 -9.29 11.86 -29.45
N ILE A 242 -8.89 11.87 -30.73
CA ILE A 242 -8.74 10.66 -31.55
C ILE A 242 -7.63 9.78 -30.96
N GLN A 243 -7.93 8.50 -30.75
CA GLN A 243 -6.96 7.50 -30.30
C GLN A 243 -5.91 7.26 -31.38
N LEU A 244 -4.65 7.25 -30.99
CA LEU A 244 -3.54 6.97 -31.90
C LEU A 244 -3.51 5.45 -32.22
N PRO A 245 -3.28 5.05 -33.48
CA PRO A 245 -3.11 3.66 -33.83
C PRO A 245 -1.92 3.07 -33.08
N PRO A 246 -2.02 1.81 -32.68
CA PRO A 246 -0.97 1.16 -31.93
C PRO A 246 0.41 1.17 -32.58
N GLU A 247 0.44 1.23 -33.90
CA GLU A 247 1.63 1.11 -34.72
C GLU A 247 2.47 2.41 -34.76
N LEU A 248 1.93 3.55 -34.28
CA LEU A 248 2.64 4.83 -34.27
C LEU A 248 3.91 4.81 -33.39
N LEU A 249 3.97 3.89 -32.43
CA LEU A 249 5.10 3.71 -31.51
C LEU A 249 6.18 2.72 -32.00
N ILE A 250 5.96 2.04 -33.14
CA ILE A 250 6.93 1.10 -33.72
C ILE A 250 8.04 1.90 -34.44
N GLY A 251 8.87 2.62 -33.68
CA GLY A 251 10.02 3.37 -34.21
C GLY A 251 10.39 4.66 -33.47
N HIS A 252 9.55 5.16 -32.57
CA HIS A 252 9.79 6.42 -31.83
C HIS A 252 9.85 6.18 -30.32
N GLN A 253 10.74 6.90 -29.62
CA GLN A 253 11.06 6.63 -28.23
C GLN A 253 9.96 7.15 -27.29
N CYS A 254 9.23 6.25 -26.63
CA CYS A 254 8.55 6.57 -25.38
C CYS A 254 9.59 6.53 -24.25
N VAL A 255 10.05 7.70 -23.81
CA VAL A 255 11.20 7.83 -22.90
C VAL A 255 10.72 7.86 -21.45
N PRO A 256 11.20 6.97 -20.57
CA PRO A 256 10.91 7.06 -19.15
C PRO A 256 11.39 8.39 -18.55
N GLU A 257 10.53 9.07 -17.80
CA GLU A 257 10.89 10.29 -17.03
C GLU A 257 11.79 9.95 -15.85
N LYS A 258 11.63 8.74 -15.31
CA LYS A 258 12.35 8.22 -14.16
C LYS A 258 12.94 6.86 -14.50
N GLN A 259 14.10 6.57 -13.93
CA GLN A 259 14.78 5.27 -14.14
C GLN A 259 14.07 4.11 -13.43
N LEU A 260 13.33 4.38 -12.36
CA LEU A 260 12.60 3.36 -11.59
C LEU A 260 11.14 3.26 -12.03
N PRO A 261 10.57 2.05 -12.12
CA PRO A 261 9.16 1.88 -12.42
C PRO A 261 8.29 2.39 -11.26
N ILE A 262 7.16 3.00 -11.60
CA ILE A 262 6.13 3.39 -10.62
C ILE A 262 5.39 2.18 -10.05
N ARG A 263 5.40 1.05 -10.78
CA ARG A 263 4.89 -0.24 -10.31
C ARG A 263 5.66 -1.37 -10.98
N SER A 264 6.10 -2.32 -10.16
CA SER A 264 6.71 -3.56 -10.63
C SER A 264 5.80 -4.75 -10.38
N GLY A 265 5.57 -5.55 -11.41
CA GLY A 265 4.81 -6.79 -11.36
C GLY A 265 5.63 -7.97 -11.88
N PRO A 266 5.13 -9.20 -11.69
CA PRO A 266 5.84 -10.42 -12.09
C PRO A 266 6.07 -10.51 -13.60
N THR A 267 5.17 -9.98 -14.42
CA THR A 267 5.22 -10.06 -15.89
C THR A 267 5.63 -8.76 -16.59
N CYS A 268 5.51 -7.63 -15.90
CA CYS A 268 5.75 -6.32 -16.48
C CYS A 268 6.05 -5.26 -15.42
N ASP A 269 6.78 -4.24 -15.82
CA ASP A 269 7.04 -3.01 -15.08
C ASP A 269 6.31 -1.85 -15.73
N VAL A 270 5.76 -0.94 -14.94
CA VAL A 270 5.09 0.27 -15.43
C VAL A 270 5.93 1.47 -15.06
N TYR A 271 6.27 2.27 -16.05
CA TYR A 271 7.03 3.50 -15.93
C TYR A 271 6.16 4.71 -16.22
N GLU A 272 6.43 5.80 -15.51
CA GLU A 272 6.04 7.12 -15.97
C GLU A 272 6.98 7.52 -17.11
N ALA A 273 6.41 7.82 -18.27
CA ALA A 273 7.17 8.12 -19.46
C ALA A 273 6.56 9.31 -20.21
N ARG A 274 7.33 9.90 -21.11
CA ARG A 274 6.86 10.92 -22.03
C ARG A 274 6.66 10.31 -23.41
N PHE A 275 5.50 10.57 -24.00
CA PHE A 275 5.22 10.27 -25.40
C PHE A 275 4.69 11.53 -26.06
N LEU A 276 5.40 12.01 -27.09
CA LEU A 276 5.22 13.37 -27.61
C LEU A 276 5.46 14.38 -26.47
N THR A 277 4.47 15.21 -26.13
CA THR A 277 4.53 16.16 -25.01
C THR A 277 3.80 15.66 -23.74
N GLU A 278 3.08 14.53 -23.79
CA GLU A 278 2.22 14.05 -22.71
C GLU A 278 2.93 13.03 -21.79
N LEU A 279 2.59 13.08 -20.49
CA LEU A 279 2.95 12.02 -19.54
C LEU A 279 2.03 10.82 -19.72
N VAL A 280 2.64 9.65 -19.93
CA VAL A 280 1.97 8.39 -20.24
C VAL A 280 2.46 7.28 -19.33
N ALA A 281 1.65 6.22 -19.20
CA ALA A 281 2.08 4.98 -18.57
C ALA A 281 2.70 4.06 -19.63
N LYS A 282 3.99 3.74 -19.44
CA LYS A 282 4.75 2.80 -20.28
C LYS A 282 4.88 1.47 -19.57
N LYS A 283 4.16 0.45 -20.05
CA LYS A 283 4.16 -0.92 -19.50
C LYS A 283 5.15 -1.80 -20.26
N VAL A 284 6.31 -2.03 -19.67
CA VAL A 284 7.43 -2.83 -20.22
C VAL A 284 7.28 -4.28 -19.78
N PHE A 285 7.28 -5.23 -20.73
CA PHE A 285 7.09 -6.65 -20.46
C PHE A 285 8.44 -7.35 -20.24
N ARG A 286 8.50 -8.22 -19.21
CA ARG A 286 9.70 -8.98 -18.85
C ARG A 286 9.80 -10.24 -19.71
N LEU A 287 10.79 -10.31 -20.59
CA LEU A 287 11.12 -11.52 -21.37
C LEU A 287 12.23 -12.30 -20.65
N GLY A 288 11.85 -13.32 -19.89
CA GLY A 288 12.77 -14.08 -19.02
C GLY A 288 13.38 -15.35 -19.65
N THR A 289 13.33 -15.52 -20.97
CA THR A 289 13.71 -16.79 -21.64
C THR A 289 14.61 -16.58 -22.86
N THR A 290 15.63 -17.42 -23.02
CA THR A 290 16.56 -17.41 -24.16
C THR A 290 16.18 -18.38 -25.29
N ASP A 291 15.12 -19.18 -25.14
CA ASP A 291 14.70 -20.14 -26.17
C ASP A 291 13.73 -19.51 -27.19
N LYS A 292 13.96 -19.83 -28.48
CA LYS A 292 13.25 -19.24 -29.63
C LYS A 292 11.74 -19.57 -29.65
N ALA A 293 11.36 -20.74 -29.13
CA ALA A 293 9.96 -21.20 -29.13
C ALA A 293 9.10 -20.41 -28.13
N SER A 294 9.64 -20.16 -26.93
CA SER A 294 9.00 -19.30 -25.92
C SER A 294 8.87 -17.87 -26.43
N VAL A 295 9.91 -17.30 -27.04
CA VAL A 295 9.88 -15.93 -27.57
C VAL A 295 8.83 -15.76 -28.68
N ASP A 296 8.70 -16.72 -29.61
CA ASP A 296 7.65 -16.71 -30.64
C ASP A 296 6.24 -16.77 -30.04
N LYS A 297 6.04 -17.64 -29.04
CA LYS A 297 4.77 -17.75 -28.31
C LYS A 297 4.40 -16.45 -27.57
N TYR A 298 5.34 -15.84 -26.85
CA TYR A 298 5.11 -14.57 -26.14
C TYR A 298 4.86 -13.41 -27.09
N SER A 299 5.57 -13.34 -28.22
CA SER A 299 5.40 -12.29 -29.22
C SER A 299 4.03 -12.36 -29.89
N LYS A 300 3.58 -13.57 -30.27
CA LYS A 300 2.22 -13.79 -30.81
C LYS A 300 1.13 -13.38 -29.82
N ARG A 301 1.32 -13.68 -28.53
CA ARG A 301 0.39 -13.25 -27.46
C ARG A 301 0.37 -11.73 -27.31
N PHE A 302 1.55 -11.10 -27.21
CA PHE A 302 1.67 -9.64 -27.08
C PHE A 302 0.96 -8.90 -28.22
N VAL A 303 1.19 -9.31 -29.47
CA VAL A 303 0.56 -8.68 -30.65
C VAL A 303 -0.96 -8.88 -30.64
N ARG A 304 -1.44 -10.07 -30.27
CA ARG A 304 -2.88 -10.34 -30.18
C ARG A 304 -3.55 -9.46 -29.12
N ASP A 305 -2.95 -9.37 -27.93
CA ASP A 305 -3.50 -8.61 -26.81
C ASP A 305 -3.50 -7.09 -27.15
N ALA A 306 -2.45 -6.58 -27.81
CA ALA A 306 -2.39 -5.20 -28.31
C ALA A 306 -3.48 -4.91 -29.36
N LYS A 307 -3.65 -5.78 -30.36
CA LYS A 307 -4.68 -5.63 -31.40
C LYS A 307 -6.09 -5.61 -30.84
N LEU A 308 -6.34 -6.41 -29.79
CA LEU A 308 -7.65 -6.45 -29.15
C LEU A 308 -7.92 -5.17 -28.36
N TRP A 309 -6.97 -4.74 -27.53
CA TRP A 309 -7.09 -3.51 -26.73
C TRP A 309 -7.29 -2.26 -27.62
N ALA A 310 -6.61 -2.19 -28.75
CA ALA A 310 -6.78 -1.10 -29.73
C ALA A 310 -8.21 -0.90 -30.25
N LYS A 311 -9.08 -1.92 -30.15
CA LYS A 311 -10.46 -1.82 -30.62
C LYS A 311 -11.41 -1.21 -29.58
N PHE A 312 -10.96 -0.95 -28.35
CA PHE A 312 -11.81 -0.48 -27.25
C PHE A 312 -11.96 1.04 -27.26
N LYS A 313 -13.21 1.51 -27.38
CA LYS A 313 -13.62 2.91 -27.46
C LYS A 313 -14.81 3.11 -26.52
N SER A 314 -14.52 3.31 -25.24
CA SER A 314 -15.51 3.58 -24.19
C SER A 314 -14.90 4.47 -23.12
N ASP A 315 -15.71 5.35 -22.53
CA ASP A 315 -15.33 6.20 -21.40
C ASP A 315 -14.98 5.35 -20.15
N TYR A 316 -15.39 4.08 -20.13
CA TYR A 316 -15.18 3.14 -19.02
C TYR A 316 -14.06 2.13 -19.27
N THR A 317 -13.33 2.20 -20.39
CA THR A 317 -12.19 1.32 -20.70
C THR A 317 -10.92 2.12 -20.91
N LEU A 318 -9.80 1.67 -20.34
CA LEU A 318 -8.52 2.36 -20.43
C LEU A 318 -8.10 2.55 -21.90
N PRO A 319 -7.85 3.78 -22.36
CA PRO A 319 -7.41 4.02 -23.73
C PRO A 319 -6.05 3.37 -24.04
N PHE A 320 -5.87 2.95 -25.28
CA PHE A 320 -4.63 2.39 -25.78
C PHE A 320 -3.95 3.38 -26.72
N TYR A 321 -2.68 3.70 -26.47
CA TYR A 321 -1.89 4.59 -27.33
C TYR A 321 -0.93 3.83 -28.25
N GLY A 322 -0.50 2.62 -27.88
CA GLY A 322 0.17 1.69 -28.79
C GLY A 322 1.29 0.85 -28.21
N ILE A 323 2.15 0.32 -29.10
CA ILE A 323 3.24 -0.62 -28.76
C ILE A 323 4.60 -0.13 -29.23
N GLY A 324 5.65 -0.41 -28.46
CA GLY A 324 7.02 -0.13 -28.86
C GLY A 324 8.00 -1.23 -28.48
N ILE A 325 9.21 -1.10 -29.02
CA ILE A 325 10.32 -2.03 -28.83
C ILE A 325 11.58 -1.23 -28.55
N GLU A 326 12.37 -1.62 -27.54
CA GLU A 326 13.63 -0.95 -27.19
C GLU A 326 14.71 -1.92 -26.71
N THR A 327 15.96 -1.47 -26.65
CA THR A 327 17.08 -2.25 -26.11
C THR A 327 17.21 -2.03 -24.59
N ALA A 328 17.40 -3.11 -23.83
CA ALA A 328 17.54 -3.10 -22.38
C ALA A 328 18.97 -2.70 -21.96
N GLY A 329 19.16 -1.42 -21.61
CA GLY A 329 20.41 -0.92 -21.03
C GLY A 329 21.60 -0.90 -22.00
N SER A 330 22.83 -0.94 -21.48
CA SER A 330 24.09 -0.88 -22.24
C SER A 330 24.43 -2.16 -23.03
N ASN A 331 23.59 -3.20 -22.95
CA ASN A 331 23.70 -4.40 -23.76
C ASN A 331 22.84 -4.25 -25.02
N GLU A 332 23.47 -3.93 -26.15
CA GLU A 332 22.84 -3.73 -27.48
C GLU A 332 22.12 -4.96 -28.06
N THR A 333 22.05 -6.08 -27.32
CA THR A 333 21.53 -7.38 -27.78
C THR A 333 20.24 -7.83 -27.11
N ALA A 334 19.77 -7.17 -26.05
CA ALA A 334 18.55 -7.55 -25.32
C ALA A 334 17.40 -6.60 -25.68
N TRP A 335 16.34 -7.09 -26.34
CA TRP A 335 15.17 -6.28 -26.73
C TRP A 335 14.01 -6.47 -25.73
N GLN A 336 13.29 -5.38 -25.45
CA GLN A 336 12.11 -5.31 -24.59
C GLN A 336 10.91 -4.78 -25.38
N LEU A 337 9.73 -5.37 -25.11
CA LEU A 337 8.45 -4.94 -25.67
C LEU A 337 7.70 -4.11 -24.63
N TYR A 338 7.03 -3.04 -25.07
CA TYR A 338 6.20 -2.23 -24.17
C TYR A 338 4.89 -1.77 -24.81
N MET A 339 3.90 -1.50 -23.97
CA MET A 339 2.60 -0.92 -24.32
C MET A 339 2.44 0.45 -23.65
N VAL A 340 1.68 1.36 -24.28
CA VAL A 340 1.48 2.73 -23.80
C VAL A 340 -0.01 3.04 -23.63
N SER A 341 -0.36 3.70 -22.53
CA SER A 341 -1.71 4.20 -22.20
C SER A 341 -1.62 5.56 -21.49
N PRO A 342 -2.74 6.29 -21.29
CA PRO A 342 -2.72 7.47 -20.42
C PRO A 342 -2.25 7.12 -19.00
N LEU A 343 -1.60 8.08 -18.34
CA LEU A 343 -1.20 7.95 -16.94
C LEU A 343 -2.35 8.37 -16.02
N MET A 344 -2.84 7.44 -15.19
CA MET A 344 -3.87 7.72 -14.18
C MET A 344 -3.21 8.14 -12.87
N LYS A 345 -3.33 9.41 -12.49
CA LYS A 345 -2.66 9.99 -11.30
C LYS A 345 -3.14 9.38 -9.98
N ASN A 346 -4.42 9.01 -9.92
CA ASN A 346 -5.05 8.41 -8.74
C ASN A 346 -4.80 6.89 -8.61
N SER A 347 -3.94 6.32 -9.47
CA SER A 347 -3.55 4.90 -9.44
C SER A 347 -4.73 3.94 -9.60
N ASP A 348 -4.63 2.73 -9.05
CA ASP A 348 -5.69 1.72 -9.06
C ASP A 348 -6.72 1.88 -7.93
N ALA A 349 -7.90 1.29 -8.09
CA ALA A 349 -9.02 1.40 -7.17
C ALA A 349 -8.73 0.87 -5.76
N VAL A 350 -7.89 -0.17 -5.60
CA VAL A 350 -7.51 -0.69 -4.27
C VAL A 350 -6.64 0.35 -3.56
N SER A 351 -5.63 0.88 -4.26
CA SER A 351 -4.76 1.92 -3.72
C SER A 351 -5.55 3.19 -3.39
N TYR A 352 -6.42 3.63 -4.29
CA TYR A 352 -7.25 4.82 -4.14
C TYR A 352 -8.22 4.71 -2.95
N THR A 353 -9.02 3.64 -2.90
CA THR A 353 -10.01 3.45 -1.83
C THR A 353 -9.35 3.25 -0.46
N ARG A 354 -8.15 2.65 -0.41
CA ARG A 354 -7.35 2.56 0.82
C ARG A 354 -6.84 3.93 1.27
N GLN A 355 -6.35 4.75 0.34
CA GLN A 355 -5.82 6.09 0.65
C GLN A 355 -6.91 7.03 1.16
N TYR A 356 -8.09 7.00 0.55
CA TYR A 356 -9.19 7.92 0.88
C TYR A 356 -10.26 7.29 1.78
N ARG A 357 -9.96 6.15 2.42
CA ARG A 357 -10.92 5.36 3.21
C ARG A 357 -11.59 6.10 4.36
N GLN A 358 -10.94 7.13 4.89
CA GLN A 358 -11.43 7.92 6.03
C GLN A 358 -12.17 9.19 5.59
N THR A 359 -12.32 9.45 4.29
CA THR A 359 -13.09 10.60 3.82
C THR A 359 -14.60 10.30 3.91
N PRO A 360 -15.44 11.26 4.33
CA PRO A 360 -16.88 11.03 4.52
C PRO A 360 -17.62 10.50 3.29
N ASP A 361 -17.17 10.87 2.08
CA ASP A 361 -17.83 10.55 0.82
C ASP A 361 -17.27 9.29 0.13
N ILE A 362 -16.35 8.56 0.77
CA ILE A 362 -15.69 7.42 0.11
C ILE A 362 -16.68 6.31 -0.23
N LYS A 363 -17.81 6.19 0.48
CA LYS A 363 -18.85 5.19 0.19
C LYS A 363 -19.46 5.42 -1.20
N GLN A 364 -19.81 6.67 -1.50
CA GLN A 364 -20.29 7.09 -2.81
C GLN A 364 -19.19 6.95 -3.87
N GLY A 365 -17.93 7.25 -3.51
CA GLY A 365 -16.78 7.02 -4.37
C GLY A 365 -16.59 5.54 -4.75
N ILE A 366 -16.67 4.63 -3.78
CA ILE A 366 -16.60 3.18 -4.02
C ILE A 366 -17.77 2.75 -4.91
N MET A 367 -18.99 3.20 -4.62
CA MET A 367 -20.18 2.91 -5.42
C MET A 367 -20.00 3.31 -6.89
N ARG A 368 -19.46 4.51 -7.13
CA ARG A 368 -19.17 4.99 -8.48
C ARG A 368 -18.13 4.10 -9.17
N ILE A 369 -17.02 3.78 -8.50
CA ILE A 369 -15.95 2.96 -9.07
C ILE A 369 -16.44 1.56 -9.47
N ILE A 370 -17.21 0.88 -8.61
CA ILE A 370 -17.74 -0.46 -8.92
C ILE A 370 -18.77 -0.42 -10.06
N THR A 371 -19.55 0.67 -10.16
CA THR A 371 -20.52 0.91 -11.23
C THR A 371 -19.83 1.18 -12.56
N ASP A 372 -18.84 2.07 -12.58
CA ASP A 372 -18.05 2.39 -13.77
C ASP A 372 -17.30 1.14 -14.30
N ALA A 373 -16.78 0.29 -13.41
CA ALA A 373 -16.18 -0.98 -13.80
C ALA A 373 -17.21 -1.96 -14.41
N ALA A 374 -18.45 -1.97 -13.91
CA ALA A 374 -19.54 -2.76 -14.48
C ALA A 374 -19.95 -2.23 -15.87
N GLU A 375 -19.97 -0.91 -16.07
CA GLU A 375 -20.20 -0.28 -17.38
C GLU A 375 -19.08 -0.62 -18.38
N GLY A 376 -17.83 -0.69 -17.92
CA GLY A 376 -16.70 -1.17 -18.72
C GLY A 376 -16.89 -2.62 -19.17
N LEU A 377 -17.34 -3.50 -18.29
CA LEU A 377 -17.67 -4.90 -18.63
C LEU A 377 -18.87 -5.00 -19.57
N LYS A 378 -19.93 -4.22 -19.31
CA LYS A 378 -21.10 -4.12 -20.17
C LYS A 378 -20.71 -3.73 -21.59
N TYR A 379 -19.84 -2.74 -21.76
CA TYR A 379 -19.31 -2.38 -23.06
C TYR A 379 -18.63 -3.57 -23.76
N LEU A 380 -17.77 -4.34 -23.07
CA LEU A 380 -17.09 -5.50 -23.65
C LEU A 380 -18.05 -6.64 -24.02
N HIS A 381 -19.03 -6.92 -23.17
CA HIS A 381 -20.00 -8.02 -23.36
C HIS A 381 -20.97 -7.77 -24.52
N HIS A 382 -21.18 -6.50 -24.91
CA HIS A 382 -22.02 -6.11 -26.06
C HIS A 382 -21.26 -5.97 -27.37
N ARG A 383 -19.94 -6.21 -27.39
CA ARG A 383 -19.17 -6.14 -28.64
C ARG A 383 -19.54 -7.29 -29.57
N ASP A 384 -19.29 -7.08 -30.86
CA ASP A 384 -19.33 -8.12 -31.88
C ASP A 384 -17.93 -8.27 -32.51
N PRO A 385 -17.24 -9.41 -32.32
CA PRO A 385 -17.60 -10.52 -31.43
C PRO A 385 -17.55 -10.13 -29.94
N ILE A 386 -18.29 -10.89 -29.11
CA ILE A 386 -18.35 -10.68 -27.65
C ILE A 386 -16.95 -10.77 -27.05
N VAL A 387 -16.62 -9.87 -26.12
CA VAL A 387 -15.32 -9.86 -25.45
C VAL A 387 -15.48 -10.21 -23.97
N VAL A 388 -14.71 -11.20 -23.50
CA VAL A 388 -14.62 -11.58 -22.07
C VAL A 388 -13.30 -11.06 -21.51
N HIS A 389 -13.36 -10.36 -20.37
CA HIS A 389 -12.21 -9.73 -19.74
C HIS A 389 -11.26 -10.76 -19.09
N SER A 390 -11.81 -11.76 -18.40
CA SER A 390 -11.11 -12.90 -17.77
C SER A 390 -10.10 -12.53 -16.67
N GLY A 391 -10.24 -11.36 -16.05
CA GLY A 391 -9.24 -10.87 -15.10
C GLY A 391 -9.69 -9.66 -14.29
N VAL A 392 -10.98 -9.54 -14.00
CA VAL A 392 -11.54 -8.41 -13.25
C VAL A 392 -11.12 -8.51 -11.78
N ARG A 393 -10.48 -7.47 -11.25
CA ARG A 393 -10.01 -7.32 -9.86
C ARG A 393 -9.62 -5.86 -9.60
N GLY A 394 -9.51 -5.44 -8.34
CA GLY A 394 -9.42 -4.02 -8.00
C GLY A 394 -8.17 -3.31 -8.54
N ASP A 395 -7.03 -3.99 -8.65
CA ASP A 395 -5.79 -3.44 -9.22
C ASP A 395 -5.80 -3.30 -10.75
N ASN A 396 -6.82 -3.87 -11.41
CA ASN A 396 -7.08 -3.70 -12.84
C ASN A 396 -8.12 -2.61 -13.13
N VAL A 397 -8.68 -1.95 -12.11
CA VAL A 397 -9.52 -0.75 -12.28
C VAL A 397 -8.69 0.46 -11.87
N LEU A 398 -8.45 1.39 -12.80
CA LEU A 398 -7.74 2.65 -12.50
C LEU A 398 -8.74 3.75 -12.13
N VAL A 399 -8.30 4.79 -11.44
CA VAL A 399 -9.16 5.89 -10.98
C VAL A 399 -8.82 7.20 -11.71
N THR A 400 -9.84 7.88 -12.23
CA THR A 400 -9.72 9.17 -12.93
C THR A 400 -9.54 10.34 -11.96
N ASP A 401 -9.23 11.53 -12.45
CA ASP A 401 -9.03 12.73 -11.61
C ASP A 401 -10.36 13.14 -10.90
N SER A 402 -11.53 12.85 -11.48
CA SER A 402 -12.85 13.05 -10.86
C SER A 402 -13.27 11.96 -9.88
N GLY A 403 -12.44 10.93 -9.66
CA GLY A 403 -12.71 9.82 -8.75
C GLY A 403 -13.60 8.71 -9.34
N GLY A 404 -13.79 8.68 -10.66
CA GLY A 404 -14.48 7.59 -11.37
C GLY A 404 -13.56 6.40 -11.68
N GLY A 405 -14.15 5.24 -11.96
CA GLY A 405 -13.41 4.02 -12.33
C GLY A 405 -13.19 3.87 -13.84
N ILE A 406 -12.05 3.30 -14.25
CA ILE A 406 -11.79 2.93 -15.64
C ILE A 406 -11.18 1.53 -15.72
N LEU A 407 -11.82 0.63 -16.46
CA LEU A 407 -11.43 -0.77 -16.55
C LEU A 407 -10.18 -0.93 -17.41
N GLY A 408 -9.15 -1.59 -16.88
CA GLY A 408 -7.88 -1.88 -17.55
C GLY A 408 -7.43 -3.34 -17.32
N GLY A 409 -6.18 -3.66 -17.66
CA GLY A 409 -5.63 -5.01 -17.41
C GLY A 409 -6.01 -6.08 -18.43
N PHE A 410 -6.06 -5.73 -19.72
CA PHE A 410 -6.57 -6.59 -20.81
C PHE A 410 -5.67 -7.76 -21.25
N SER A 411 -4.64 -8.13 -20.49
CA SER A 411 -3.65 -9.17 -20.86
C SER A 411 -4.21 -10.61 -20.81
N LEU A 412 -5.44 -10.79 -20.33
CA LEU A 412 -6.16 -12.06 -20.30
C LEU A 412 -7.44 -12.04 -21.17
N THR A 413 -7.76 -10.90 -21.78
CA THR A 413 -9.00 -10.65 -22.50
C THR A 413 -9.06 -11.43 -23.82
N LYS A 414 -10.24 -11.93 -24.19
CA LYS A 414 -10.46 -12.74 -25.39
C LYS A 414 -11.80 -12.44 -26.08
N GLU A 415 -11.82 -12.55 -27.41
CA GLU A 415 -13.03 -12.55 -28.22
C GLU A 415 -13.65 -13.96 -28.23
N LEU A 416 -14.96 -14.06 -27.98
CA LEU A 416 -15.75 -15.29 -28.14
C LEU A 416 -16.23 -15.38 -29.59
N ILE A 417 -15.66 -16.31 -30.36
CA ILE A 417 -16.09 -16.57 -31.74
C ILE A 417 -17.28 -17.53 -31.69
N SER A 418 -18.48 -17.06 -32.07
CA SER A 418 -19.63 -17.92 -32.28
C SER A 418 -19.52 -18.59 -33.67
N GLY A 419 -19.61 -19.93 -33.74
CA GLY A 419 -19.86 -20.64 -34.99
C GLY A 419 -18.70 -21.37 -35.69
N ALA A 420 -17.79 -22.05 -34.98
CA ALA A 420 -16.95 -23.09 -35.60
C ALA A 420 -17.75 -24.38 -35.84
N ALA A 421 -18.73 -24.32 -36.74
CA ALA A 421 -19.28 -25.51 -37.38
C ALA A 421 -18.29 -25.94 -38.47
N ASN A 422 -17.69 -27.14 -38.31
CA ASN A 422 -16.73 -27.80 -39.18
C ASN A 422 -15.38 -27.07 -39.39
N PRO A 423 -14.26 -27.56 -38.82
CA PRO A 423 -12.95 -27.16 -39.29
C PRO A 423 -12.74 -27.78 -40.67
N ALA A 424 -12.81 -26.96 -41.73
CA ALA A 424 -12.16 -27.30 -42.99
C ALA A 424 -10.64 -27.42 -42.71
N GLU A 425 -10.02 -28.43 -43.32
CA GLU A 425 -8.75 -29.07 -42.98
C GLU A 425 -7.47 -28.21 -42.97
N ASP A 426 -7.51 -26.88 -43.06
CA ASP A 426 -6.30 -26.05 -43.28
C ASP A 426 -6.13 -24.84 -42.33
N THR A 427 -6.81 -24.82 -41.17
CA THR A 427 -6.49 -23.84 -40.12
C THR A 427 -6.03 -24.55 -38.86
N GLU A 428 -4.77 -24.31 -38.45
CA GLU A 428 -4.27 -24.82 -37.18
C GLU A 428 -5.27 -24.49 -36.07
N PRO A 429 -5.72 -25.49 -35.28
CA PRO A 429 -6.61 -25.24 -34.17
C PRO A 429 -5.96 -24.20 -33.26
N LEU A 430 -6.71 -23.13 -32.97
CA LEU A 430 -6.27 -22.09 -32.04
C LEU A 430 -5.70 -22.76 -30.78
N PRO A 431 -4.50 -22.39 -30.32
CA PRO A 431 -3.91 -23.01 -29.15
C PRO A 431 -4.90 -22.93 -27.99
N GLN A 432 -5.21 -24.09 -27.41
CA GLN A 432 -6.11 -24.20 -26.29
C GLN A 432 -5.72 -23.21 -25.18
N PRO A 433 -6.68 -22.68 -24.39
CA PRO A 433 -6.38 -21.85 -23.23
C PRO A 433 -5.46 -22.57 -22.25
N VAL A 434 -4.14 -22.46 -22.43
CA VAL A 434 -3.19 -22.89 -21.41
C VAL A 434 -3.22 -21.81 -20.33
N MET A 435 -3.54 -22.17 -19.09
CA MET A 435 -3.33 -21.34 -17.91
C MET A 435 -1.83 -21.05 -17.78
N THR A 436 -1.35 -20.02 -18.48
CA THR A 436 0.02 -19.51 -18.35
C THR A 436 -0.02 -18.32 -17.40
N GLY A 437 -0.01 -18.59 -16.09
CA GLY A 437 0.10 -17.58 -15.03
C GLY A 437 -0.13 -18.16 -13.62
N LYS A 438 0.94 -18.29 -12.83
CA LYS A 438 0.90 -18.35 -11.35
C LYS A 438 0.59 -16.93 -10.80
N THR A 439 0.11 -16.65 -9.59
CA THR A 439 -0.67 -17.37 -8.56
C THR A 439 -1.67 -16.44 -7.83
N ASP A 440 -1.79 -15.17 -8.25
CA ASP A 440 -2.43 -14.14 -7.42
C ASP A 440 -3.89 -13.87 -7.78
N GLY A 441 -4.33 -14.14 -9.01
CA GLY A 441 -5.69 -13.82 -9.49
C GLY A 441 -6.81 -14.80 -9.12
N PHE A 442 -6.50 -15.92 -8.46
CA PHE A 442 -7.47 -17.02 -8.29
C PHE A 442 -8.64 -16.70 -7.33
N ARG A 443 -8.48 -15.70 -6.45
CA ARG A 443 -9.54 -15.26 -5.52
C ARG A 443 -10.77 -14.69 -6.24
N TRP A 444 -10.55 -14.12 -7.42
CA TRP A 444 -11.61 -13.53 -8.25
C TRP A 444 -12.08 -14.48 -9.35
N MET A 445 -11.48 -15.68 -9.47
CA MET A 445 -11.74 -16.56 -10.61
C MET A 445 -12.98 -17.44 -10.38
N ALA A 446 -13.79 -17.60 -11.43
CA ALA A 446 -15.03 -18.37 -11.39
C ALA A 446 -14.77 -19.89 -11.38
N PRO A 447 -15.65 -20.71 -10.75
CA PRO A 447 -15.45 -22.14 -10.58
C PRO A 447 -15.25 -22.90 -11.90
N GLU A 448 -15.98 -22.53 -12.96
CA GLU A 448 -15.90 -23.17 -14.28
C GLU A 448 -14.53 -23.01 -14.95
N MET A 449 -13.72 -22.04 -14.52
CA MET A 449 -12.37 -21.82 -15.05
C MET A 449 -11.34 -22.82 -14.54
N PHE A 450 -11.67 -23.64 -13.53
CA PHE A 450 -10.80 -24.68 -12.97
C PHE A 450 -11.04 -26.07 -13.57
N SER A 451 -12.05 -26.25 -14.43
CA SER A 451 -12.41 -27.56 -14.98
C SER A 451 -11.36 -28.12 -15.94
N ALA A 452 -10.99 -29.39 -15.74
CA ALA A 452 -9.96 -30.09 -16.52
C ALA A 452 -10.35 -30.38 -17.98
N ASP A 453 -11.65 -30.45 -18.29
CA ASP A 453 -12.11 -30.99 -19.57
C ASP A 453 -12.37 -29.95 -20.66
N ASN A 454 -12.64 -28.68 -20.30
CA ASN A 454 -12.65 -27.52 -21.22
C ASN A 454 -13.02 -26.24 -20.43
N PRO A 455 -12.09 -25.34 -20.07
CA PRO A 455 -12.47 -24.09 -19.42
C PRO A 455 -13.14 -23.17 -20.44
N ALA A 456 -14.48 -23.19 -20.47
CA ALA A 456 -15.26 -22.32 -21.33
C ALA A 456 -15.24 -20.88 -20.78
N LEU A 457 -14.51 -19.98 -21.44
CA LEU A 457 -14.61 -18.55 -21.15
C LEU A 457 -16.03 -18.07 -21.47
N GLN A 458 -16.67 -17.44 -20.49
CA GLN A 458 -18.03 -16.92 -20.62
C GLN A 458 -18.12 -15.53 -20.01
N THR A 459 -19.07 -14.72 -20.47
CA THR A 459 -19.37 -13.39 -19.89
C THR A 459 -19.79 -13.50 -18.43
N SER A 460 -20.48 -14.58 -18.07
CA SER A 460 -20.85 -14.93 -16.69
C SER A 460 -19.65 -15.16 -15.76
N SER A 461 -18.47 -15.52 -16.29
CA SER A 461 -17.25 -15.62 -15.49
C SER A 461 -16.74 -14.24 -15.06
N ASP A 462 -16.89 -13.21 -15.90
CA ASP A 462 -16.56 -11.83 -15.53
C ASP A 462 -17.51 -11.28 -14.46
N VAL A 463 -18.79 -11.68 -14.47
CA VAL A 463 -19.78 -11.28 -13.45
C VAL A 463 -19.38 -11.80 -12.06
N TRP A 464 -18.91 -13.05 -11.98
CA TRP A 464 -18.35 -13.60 -10.74
C TRP A 464 -17.14 -12.78 -10.27
N SER A 465 -16.19 -12.51 -11.17
CA SER A 465 -14.99 -11.73 -10.86
C SER A 465 -15.32 -10.30 -10.44
N TRP A 466 -16.31 -9.67 -11.07
CA TRP A 466 -16.81 -8.35 -10.69
C TRP A 466 -17.40 -8.37 -9.28
N GLY A 467 -18.21 -9.38 -8.91
CA GLY A 467 -18.75 -9.49 -7.55
C GLY A 467 -17.64 -9.63 -6.49
N MET A 468 -16.61 -10.42 -6.79
CA MET A 468 -15.42 -10.56 -5.95
C MET A 468 -14.63 -9.24 -5.82
N MET A 469 -14.51 -8.48 -6.91
CA MET A 469 -13.87 -7.16 -6.92
C MET A 469 -14.70 -6.12 -6.15
N ALA A 470 -16.02 -6.12 -6.30
CA ALA A 470 -16.89 -5.22 -5.57
C ALA A 470 -16.81 -5.48 -4.06
N LEU A 471 -16.79 -6.75 -3.63
CA LEU A 471 -16.51 -7.13 -2.24
C LEU A 471 -15.15 -6.59 -1.76
N GLU A 472 -14.11 -6.71 -2.58
CA GLU A 472 -12.77 -6.20 -2.28
C GLU A 472 -12.77 -4.68 -2.03
N LEU A 473 -13.36 -3.93 -2.95
CA LEU A 473 -13.39 -2.47 -2.87
C LEU A 473 -14.33 -1.98 -1.76
N ILE A 474 -15.49 -2.61 -1.55
CA ILE A 474 -16.45 -2.24 -0.50
C ILE A 474 -15.91 -2.63 0.87
N SER A 475 -15.26 -3.77 1.06
CA SER A 475 -14.76 -4.17 2.39
C SER A 475 -13.33 -3.68 2.68
N GLY A 476 -12.56 -3.36 1.65
CA GLY A 476 -11.12 -3.08 1.75
C GLY A 476 -10.25 -4.34 1.93
N LEU A 477 -10.83 -5.53 1.78
CA LEU A 477 -10.19 -6.83 1.99
C LEU A 477 -10.43 -7.75 0.79
N ALA A 478 -9.38 -8.42 0.32
CA ALA A 478 -9.51 -9.36 -0.80
C ALA A 478 -10.52 -10.50 -0.50
N PRO A 479 -11.19 -11.07 -1.52
CA PRO A 479 -12.06 -12.22 -1.33
C PRO A 479 -11.29 -13.39 -0.71
N PHE A 480 -11.94 -14.07 0.23
CA PHE A 480 -11.33 -15.16 1.00
C PHE A 480 -10.03 -14.76 1.71
N HIS A 481 -9.89 -13.51 2.19
CA HIS A 481 -8.65 -13.01 2.81
C HIS A 481 -8.16 -13.87 4.00
N LEU A 482 -9.08 -14.55 4.71
CA LEU A 482 -8.76 -15.51 5.77
C LEU A 482 -8.06 -16.78 5.27
N VAL A 483 -8.18 -17.10 3.99
CA VAL A 483 -7.54 -18.26 3.35
C VAL A 483 -6.27 -17.78 2.65
N GLN A 484 -5.10 -18.16 3.17
CA GLN A 484 -3.80 -17.71 2.63
C GLN A 484 -3.27 -18.58 1.49
N ASN A 485 -3.51 -19.89 1.56
CA ASN A 485 -3.06 -20.81 0.52
C ASN A 485 -3.98 -20.72 -0.70
N THR A 486 -3.43 -20.25 -1.81
CA THR A 486 -4.09 -20.19 -3.11
C THR A 486 -4.79 -21.50 -3.50
N TRP A 487 -4.16 -22.65 -3.27
CA TRP A 487 -4.76 -23.95 -3.55
C TRP A 487 -6.01 -24.21 -2.69
N MET A 488 -6.02 -23.77 -1.43
CA MET A 488 -7.19 -23.90 -0.57
C MET A 488 -8.34 -23.01 -1.00
N ILE A 489 -8.07 -21.86 -1.64
CA ILE A 489 -9.10 -21.01 -2.23
C ILE A 489 -9.73 -21.72 -3.42
N ILE A 490 -8.91 -22.28 -4.32
CA ILE A 490 -9.39 -23.07 -5.45
C ILE A 490 -10.26 -24.22 -4.95
N LYS A 491 -9.73 -25.02 -4.01
CA LYS A 491 -10.48 -26.12 -3.39
C LYS A 491 -11.77 -25.65 -2.73
N LYS A 492 -11.76 -24.53 -2.00
CA LYS A 492 -12.94 -23.97 -1.33
C LYS A 492 -14.00 -23.58 -2.36
N ILE A 493 -13.61 -22.89 -3.42
CA ILE A 493 -14.48 -22.54 -4.54
C ILE A 493 -15.03 -23.80 -5.20
N GLU A 494 -14.20 -24.80 -5.52
CA GLU A 494 -14.65 -26.09 -6.08
C GLU A 494 -15.63 -26.84 -5.18
N THR A 495 -15.44 -26.78 -3.85
CA THR A 495 -16.33 -27.39 -2.85
C THR A 495 -17.53 -26.53 -2.47
N LYS A 496 -17.93 -25.58 -3.33
CA LYS A 496 -19.09 -24.70 -3.15
C LYS A 496 -19.00 -23.67 -2.00
N GLY A 497 -17.79 -23.31 -1.58
CA GLY A 497 -17.54 -22.29 -0.56
C GLY A 497 -17.45 -20.87 -1.12
N LEU A 498 -18.26 -19.96 -0.59
CA LEU A 498 -18.29 -18.52 -0.92
C LEU A 498 -17.67 -17.66 0.19
N PRO A 499 -17.32 -16.38 -0.08
CA PRO A 499 -16.97 -15.41 0.96
C PRO A 499 -18.16 -15.19 1.90
N ALA A 500 -17.93 -15.16 3.21
CA ALA A 500 -18.98 -14.87 4.18
C ALA A 500 -19.02 -13.37 4.50
N ARG A 501 -20.21 -12.77 4.60
CA ARG A 501 -20.37 -11.34 4.95
C ARG A 501 -19.68 -10.98 6.26
N THR A 502 -19.74 -11.90 7.22
CA THR A 502 -19.09 -11.80 8.54
C THR A 502 -17.57 -11.68 8.46
N ASP A 503 -16.95 -12.23 7.41
CA ASP A 503 -15.50 -12.14 7.22
C ASP A 503 -15.10 -10.73 6.73
N HIS A 504 -16.06 -9.88 6.35
CA HIS A 504 -15.87 -8.55 5.79
C HIS A 504 -16.56 -7.48 6.65
N PRO A 505 -16.12 -7.21 7.89
CA PRO A 505 -16.85 -6.36 8.85
C PRO A 505 -17.02 -4.91 8.39
N LYS A 506 -16.07 -4.40 7.60
CA LYS A 506 -16.13 -3.06 6.99
C LYS A 506 -17.12 -2.98 5.83
N PHE A 507 -17.68 -4.10 5.37
CA PHE A 507 -18.69 -4.09 4.32
C PHE A 507 -19.94 -3.29 4.74
N GLU A 508 -20.40 -3.47 5.99
CA GLU A 508 -21.54 -2.70 6.52
C GLU A 508 -21.27 -1.21 6.56
N GLU A 509 -20.04 -0.85 6.91
CA GLU A 509 -19.64 0.53 7.03
C GLU A 509 -19.61 1.20 5.65
N TYR A 510 -19.05 0.55 4.62
CA TYR A 510 -18.76 1.21 3.34
C TYR A 510 -19.71 0.86 2.20
N SER A 511 -20.65 -0.07 2.39
CA SER A 511 -21.68 -0.38 1.40
C SER A 511 -22.85 0.61 1.47
N LEU A 512 -23.36 1.03 0.32
CA LEU A 512 -24.71 1.57 0.22
C LEU A 512 -25.71 0.40 0.27
N GLU A 513 -26.83 0.57 0.98
CA GLU A 513 -27.82 -0.48 1.27
C GLU A 513 -27.20 -1.88 1.47
N PRO A 514 -26.47 -2.12 2.58
CA PRO A 514 -25.64 -3.32 2.72
C PRO A 514 -26.36 -4.65 2.45
N ASP A 515 -27.61 -4.81 2.88
CA ASP A 515 -28.40 -6.03 2.64
C ASP A 515 -28.77 -6.23 1.17
N ARG A 516 -28.98 -5.15 0.43
CA ARG A 516 -29.32 -5.19 -0.98
C ARG A 516 -28.08 -5.40 -1.82
N MET A 517 -26.99 -4.70 -1.51
CA MET A 517 -25.70 -4.92 -2.13
C MET A 517 -25.19 -6.36 -1.91
N TRP A 518 -25.30 -6.90 -0.69
CA TRP A 518 -24.87 -8.27 -0.41
C TRP A 518 -25.66 -9.30 -1.22
N ARG A 519 -26.99 -9.15 -1.34
CA ARG A 519 -27.82 -10.02 -2.20
C ARG A 519 -27.42 -9.97 -3.67
N LEU A 520 -27.06 -8.78 -4.17
CA LEU A 520 -26.52 -8.63 -5.51
C LEU A 520 -25.21 -9.42 -5.66
N LEU A 521 -24.27 -9.28 -4.72
CA LEU A 521 -23.00 -10.01 -4.74
C LEU A 521 -23.22 -11.53 -4.69
N GLU A 522 -24.12 -12.03 -3.83
CA GLU A 522 -24.48 -13.45 -3.76
C GLU A 522 -25.05 -13.98 -5.09
N SER A 523 -25.88 -13.18 -5.78
CA SER A 523 -26.39 -13.56 -7.10
C SER A 523 -25.30 -13.64 -8.17
N CYS A 524 -24.29 -12.77 -8.10
CA CYS A 524 -23.11 -12.83 -8.97
C CYS A 524 -22.25 -14.07 -8.72
N TRP A 525 -22.33 -14.67 -7.53
CA TRP A 525 -21.61 -15.88 -7.13
C TRP A 525 -22.42 -17.17 -7.26
N ALA A 526 -23.49 -17.17 -8.07
CA ALA A 526 -24.19 -18.41 -8.40
C ALA A 526 -23.25 -19.42 -9.08
N TYR A 527 -23.28 -20.67 -8.63
CA TYR A 527 -22.36 -21.71 -9.12
C TYR A 527 -22.66 -22.14 -10.55
N ASP A 528 -23.94 -22.19 -10.92
CA ASP A 528 -24.32 -22.35 -12.33
C ASP A 528 -24.12 -21.00 -13.04
N PRO A 529 -23.26 -20.90 -14.05
CA PRO A 529 -23.03 -19.64 -14.76
C PRO A 529 -24.29 -19.05 -15.41
N ARG A 530 -25.34 -19.86 -15.64
CA ARG A 530 -26.63 -19.44 -16.21
C ARG A 530 -27.58 -18.81 -15.18
N GLU A 531 -27.33 -19.03 -13.89
CA GLU A 531 -28.09 -18.45 -12.79
C GLU A 531 -27.55 -17.08 -12.35
N ARG A 532 -26.35 -16.72 -12.81
CA ARG A 532 -25.76 -15.39 -12.55
C ARG A 532 -26.53 -14.31 -13.34
N PRO A 533 -26.72 -13.11 -12.78
CA PRO A 533 -27.28 -11.99 -13.53
C PRO A 533 -26.40 -11.64 -14.74
N THR A 534 -27.00 -11.01 -15.75
CA THR A 534 -26.19 -10.36 -16.78
C THR A 534 -25.54 -9.11 -16.21
N ILE A 535 -24.46 -8.62 -16.84
CA ILE A 535 -23.83 -7.38 -16.38
C ILE A 535 -24.78 -6.16 -16.49
N ASP A 536 -25.76 -6.19 -17.41
CA ASP A 536 -26.84 -5.20 -17.47
C ASP A 536 -27.71 -5.21 -16.23
N ASP A 537 -28.09 -6.39 -15.75
CA ASP A 537 -28.87 -6.55 -14.53
C ASP A 537 -28.10 -6.00 -13.33
N VAL A 538 -26.78 -6.27 -13.26
CA VAL A 538 -25.89 -5.72 -12.24
C VAL A 538 -25.87 -4.19 -12.27
N VAL A 539 -25.65 -3.58 -13.44
CA VAL A 539 -25.65 -2.11 -13.61
C VAL A 539 -27.00 -1.50 -13.20
N ASN A 540 -28.11 -2.13 -13.59
CA ASN A 540 -29.44 -1.66 -13.25
C ASN A 540 -29.69 -1.71 -11.73
N GLU A 541 -29.27 -2.78 -11.06
CA GLU A 541 -29.42 -2.93 -9.61
C GLU A 541 -28.52 -1.95 -8.84
N LEU A 542 -27.30 -1.70 -9.30
CA LEU A 542 -26.41 -0.68 -8.73
C LEU A 542 -27.04 0.72 -8.78
N ARG A 543 -27.57 1.12 -9.93
CA ARG A 543 -28.28 2.41 -10.08
C ARG A 543 -29.51 2.48 -9.16
N ALA A 544 -30.19 1.35 -8.99
CA ALA A 544 -31.32 1.28 -8.07
C ALA A 544 -30.88 1.46 -6.61
N ILE A 545 -29.79 0.82 -6.16
CA ILE A 545 -29.21 1.02 -4.82
C ILE A 545 -28.80 2.49 -4.58
N GLU A 546 -28.18 3.12 -5.59
CA GLU A 546 -27.76 4.53 -5.50
C GLU A 546 -28.95 5.48 -5.37
N SER A 547 -30.00 5.30 -6.18
CA SER A 547 -31.20 6.15 -6.17
C SER A 547 -32.00 6.10 -4.86
N HIS A 548 -32.02 4.97 -4.16
CA HIS A 548 -32.69 4.81 -2.88
C HIS A 548 -31.88 5.40 -1.71
N SER A 549 -30.57 5.55 -1.89
CA SER A 549 -29.65 6.06 -0.88
C SER A 549 -29.59 7.59 -0.80
N GLN A 550 -30.23 8.32 -1.73
CA GLN A 550 -30.30 9.79 -1.69
C GLN A 550 -31.42 10.30 -0.75
N PRO A 551 -31.16 11.28 0.13
CA PRO A 551 -32.15 11.75 1.09
C PRO A 551 -33.24 12.62 0.43
N ILE A 552 -34.50 12.26 0.69
CA ILE A 552 -35.66 13.18 0.60
C ILE A 552 -35.40 14.34 1.58
N SER A 553 -35.52 15.57 1.07
CA SER A 553 -35.25 16.79 1.82
C SER A 553 -36.09 16.93 3.10
N ALA A 554 -35.47 17.53 4.11
CA ALA A 554 -36.07 18.19 5.26
C ALA A 554 -36.98 17.35 6.18
N ALA A 555 -36.41 16.79 7.25
CA ALA A 555 -37.09 16.71 8.54
C ALA A 555 -36.10 16.59 9.71
N LYS A 556 -36.24 17.54 10.64
CA LYS A 556 -35.60 17.70 11.95
C LYS A 556 -35.35 16.40 12.72
N LYS A 557 -34.22 16.33 13.41
CA LYS A 557 -34.05 15.74 14.76
C LYS A 557 -32.87 16.47 15.41
N GLU A 558 -33.16 17.46 16.26
CA GLU A 558 -33.29 17.35 17.72
C GLU A 558 -31.99 16.98 18.44
N SER A 559 -31.70 17.80 19.45
CA SER A 559 -30.50 17.87 20.27
C SER A 559 -30.16 16.57 20.99
N THR A 560 -28.87 16.24 21.06
CA THR A 560 -28.30 15.56 22.23
C THR A 560 -26.86 16.02 22.47
N ASN A 561 -26.58 16.29 23.74
CA ASN A 561 -25.33 16.76 24.35
C ASN A 561 -24.06 16.03 23.87
N GLU A 562 -22.96 16.78 23.83
CA GLU A 562 -21.60 16.24 23.91
C GLU A 562 -21.44 15.40 25.18
N GLY A 563 -21.46 14.08 25.02
CA GLY A 563 -21.00 13.12 26.00
C GLY A 563 -19.61 12.64 25.60
N VAL A 564 -18.68 12.64 26.55
CA VAL A 564 -17.36 11.99 26.42
C VAL A 564 -17.56 10.56 25.90
N ARG A 565 -16.98 10.24 24.73
CA ARG A 565 -17.01 8.88 24.18
C ARG A 565 -16.16 7.99 25.09
N LEU A 566 -16.83 7.16 25.91
CA LEU A 566 -16.19 6.18 26.79
C LEU A 566 -15.54 5.08 25.95
N THR A 567 -14.30 4.73 26.26
CA THR A 567 -13.59 3.59 25.64
C THR A 567 -14.16 2.26 26.13
N ARG A 568 -13.90 1.15 25.44
CA ARG A 568 -14.28 -0.20 25.92
C ARG A 568 -13.75 -0.45 27.34
N SER A 569 -12.51 -0.06 27.62
CA SER A 569 -11.93 -0.14 28.96
C SER A 569 -12.72 0.68 29.99
N ASP A 570 -13.15 1.90 29.64
CA ASP A 570 -13.95 2.75 30.55
C ASP A 570 -15.31 2.12 30.88
N ILE A 571 -15.96 1.51 29.90
CA ILE A 571 -17.26 0.82 30.07
C ILE A 571 -17.12 -0.36 31.04
N TRP A 572 -16.08 -1.17 30.88
CA TRP A 572 -15.83 -2.30 31.78
C TRP A 572 -15.38 -1.88 33.17
N LYS A 573 -14.56 -0.83 33.27
CA LYS A 573 -14.11 -0.26 34.54
C LYS A 573 -15.25 0.35 35.35
N GLN A 574 -16.27 0.91 34.70
CA GLN A 574 -17.49 1.35 35.38
C GLN A 574 -18.26 0.17 36.01
N ARG A 575 -18.26 -0.99 35.35
CA ARG A 575 -18.94 -2.20 35.83
C ARG A 575 -18.14 -2.94 36.91
N PHE A 576 -16.81 -2.95 36.80
CA PHE A 576 -15.90 -3.64 37.71
C PHE A 576 -14.73 -2.73 38.13
N PRO A 577 -14.97 -1.77 39.04
CA PRO A 577 -13.99 -0.72 39.36
C PRO A 577 -12.73 -1.21 40.08
N ALA A 578 -12.75 -2.43 40.61
CA ALA A 578 -11.60 -3.06 41.27
C ALA A 578 -10.62 -3.72 40.29
N ILE A 579 -10.96 -3.79 39.00
CA ILE A 579 -10.16 -4.43 37.96
C ILE A 579 -9.65 -3.36 37.00
N ASP A 580 -8.37 -3.45 36.66
CA ASP A 580 -7.77 -2.66 35.62
C ASP A 580 -8.02 -3.31 34.25
N PHE A 581 -8.67 -2.58 33.33
CA PHE A 581 -9.00 -3.07 31.99
C PHE A 581 -8.13 -2.37 30.96
N ASP A 582 -7.46 -3.16 30.13
CA ASP A 582 -6.73 -2.70 28.95
C ASP A 582 -7.26 -3.45 27.73
N LEU A 583 -8.44 -3.01 27.29
CA LEU A 583 -9.17 -3.60 26.19
C LEU A 583 -8.96 -2.75 24.93
N CYS A 584 -8.58 -3.41 23.83
CA CYS A 584 -8.55 -2.77 22.53
C CYS A 584 -9.96 -2.39 22.07
N GLU A 585 -10.08 -1.28 21.35
CA GLU A 585 -11.27 -0.99 20.55
C GLU A 585 -11.47 -2.07 19.47
N LEU A 586 -12.69 -2.18 18.93
CA LEU A 586 -13.02 -3.22 17.96
C LEU A 586 -12.22 -3.14 16.65
N ASP A 587 -11.64 -1.98 16.35
CA ASP A 587 -10.92 -1.64 15.13
C ASP A 587 -9.39 -1.63 15.29
N ASP A 588 -8.86 -1.95 16.47
CA ASP A 588 -7.42 -2.03 16.71
C ASP A 588 -6.81 -3.15 15.85
N PRO A 589 -5.89 -2.83 14.91
CA PRO A 589 -5.36 -3.79 13.93
C PRO A 589 -4.46 -4.86 14.56
N ASP A 590 -3.86 -4.56 15.72
CA ASP A 590 -3.00 -5.48 16.45
C ASP A 590 -3.83 -6.35 17.41
N ARG A 591 -5.14 -6.14 17.55
CA ARG A 591 -6.00 -6.96 18.41
C ARG A 591 -6.03 -8.44 17.99
N VAL A 592 -5.95 -9.34 18.98
CA VAL A 592 -6.31 -10.76 18.85
C VAL A 592 -7.68 -10.95 19.48
N ASP A 593 -8.66 -11.34 18.66
CA ASP A 593 -10.07 -11.44 19.05
C ASP A 593 -10.28 -12.51 20.12
N ASP A 594 -11.18 -12.21 21.06
CA ASP A 594 -11.59 -13.05 22.19
C ASP A 594 -10.44 -13.58 23.06
N SER A 595 -9.21 -13.10 22.87
CA SER A 595 -8.01 -13.58 23.57
C SER A 595 -7.54 -12.55 24.59
N TYR A 596 -7.40 -12.97 25.84
CA TYR A 596 -7.11 -12.10 26.97
C TYR A 596 -6.03 -12.68 27.88
N ILE A 597 -5.25 -11.78 28.48
CA ILE A 597 -4.29 -12.06 29.54
C ILE A 597 -4.91 -11.61 30.86
N ILE A 598 -5.03 -12.55 31.80
CA ILE A 598 -5.66 -12.35 33.10
C ILE A 598 -4.60 -12.38 34.18
N LYS A 599 -4.48 -11.28 34.93
CA LYS A 599 -3.54 -11.16 36.04
C LYS A 599 -4.25 -11.33 37.38
N LEU A 600 -3.63 -12.09 38.27
CA LEU A 600 -4.17 -12.39 39.59
C LEU A 600 -3.45 -11.62 40.71
N LYS A 601 -4.13 -11.48 41.86
CA LYS A 601 -3.58 -10.88 43.09
C LYS A 601 -2.32 -11.61 43.56
N ARG A 602 -1.37 -10.84 44.07
CA ARG A 602 -0.15 -11.34 44.72
C ARG A 602 -0.52 -12.04 46.05
N GLY A 603 -0.90 -13.31 45.97
CA GLY A 603 -1.33 -14.12 47.11
C GLY A 603 -2.49 -15.08 46.83
N SER A 604 -3.17 -14.96 45.69
CA SER A 604 -4.27 -15.86 45.33
C SER A 604 -3.78 -17.27 44.97
N ASP A 605 -4.65 -18.26 45.16
CA ASP A 605 -4.47 -19.62 44.66
C ASP A 605 -4.80 -19.66 43.16
N ARG A 606 -3.77 -19.59 42.33
CA ARG A 606 -3.90 -19.55 40.86
C ARG A 606 -4.58 -20.80 40.34
N ASP A 607 -4.17 -21.97 40.81
CA ASP A 607 -4.65 -23.25 40.27
C ASP A 607 -6.07 -23.53 40.78
N GLY A 608 -6.39 -23.11 42.01
CA GLY A 608 -7.76 -23.04 42.53
C GLY A 608 -8.67 -22.13 41.72
N HIS A 609 -8.24 -20.90 41.43
CA HIS A 609 -8.97 -19.95 40.56
C HIS A 609 -9.20 -20.54 39.16
N ILE A 610 -8.15 -21.08 38.53
CA ILE A 610 -8.25 -21.73 37.21
C ILE A 610 -9.25 -22.89 37.23
N SER A 611 -9.25 -23.70 38.28
CA SER A 611 -10.18 -24.83 38.43
C SER A 611 -11.63 -24.37 38.62
N GLN A 612 -11.84 -23.31 39.40
CA GLN A 612 -13.15 -22.67 39.56
C GLN A 612 -13.66 -22.13 38.22
N MET A 613 -12.78 -21.48 37.46
CA MET A 613 -13.08 -20.97 36.14
C MET A 613 -13.48 -22.13 35.19
N LYS A 614 -12.65 -23.17 35.06
CA LYS A 614 -13.00 -24.36 34.22
C LYS A 614 -14.34 -24.98 34.59
N SER A 615 -14.69 -25.01 35.88
CA SER A 615 -15.97 -25.53 36.38
C SER A 615 -17.15 -24.64 35.97
N ALA A 616 -16.99 -23.32 36.03
CA ALA A 616 -18.01 -22.36 35.58
C ALA A 616 -18.29 -22.46 34.06
N SER A 617 -17.25 -22.70 33.25
CA SER A 617 -17.37 -22.94 31.80
C SER A 617 -18.11 -24.25 31.47
N SER A 618 -18.01 -25.26 32.35
CA SER A 618 -18.64 -26.59 32.16
C SER A 618 -20.12 -26.64 32.56
N ALA A 619 -20.57 -25.73 33.44
CA ALA A 619 -21.92 -25.71 33.99
C ALA A 619 -23.00 -25.21 33.00
N ASP A 620 -22.60 -24.53 31.92
CA ASP A 620 -23.51 -23.95 30.90
C ASP A 620 -23.72 -24.88 29.67
N THR A 621 -23.35 -26.15 29.80
CA THR A 621 -23.41 -27.18 28.74
C THR A 621 -24.82 -27.57 28.29
N ALA A 622 -25.88 -26.94 28.82
CA ALA A 622 -27.23 -27.09 28.29
C ALA A 622 -27.40 -26.42 26.90
N GLY A 623 -26.50 -25.51 26.50
CA GLY A 623 -26.52 -24.81 25.21
C GLY A 623 -25.29 -25.00 24.30
N GLY A 624 -24.25 -25.71 24.75
CA GLY A 624 -23.05 -26.02 23.95
C GLY A 624 -22.03 -24.88 23.78
N ASN A 625 -22.21 -23.71 24.39
CA ASN A 625 -21.25 -22.60 24.32
C ASN A 625 -20.20 -22.69 25.44
N VAL A 626 -18.92 -22.74 25.06
CA VAL A 626 -17.78 -22.67 25.99
C VAL A 626 -17.52 -21.20 26.32
N LEU A 627 -17.75 -20.79 27.58
CA LEU A 627 -17.64 -19.39 28.01
C LEU A 627 -16.19 -18.87 27.97
N PHE A 628 -15.24 -19.74 28.29
CA PHE A 628 -13.81 -19.51 28.09
C PHE A 628 -13.00 -20.80 28.08
N GLU A 629 -11.86 -20.73 27.43
CA GLU A 629 -10.88 -21.81 27.25
C GLU A 629 -9.49 -21.28 27.65
N ILE A 630 -8.86 -21.89 28.66
CA ILE A 630 -7.51 -21.50 29.08
C ILE A 630 -6.51 -21.99 28.05
N LYS A 631 -5.71 -21.07 27.52
CA LYS A 631 -4.68 -21.35 26.53
C LYS A 631 -3.33 -21.61 27.19
N ARG A 632 -2.88 -20.71 28.06
CA ARG A 632 -1.56 -20.81 28.70
C ARG A 632 -1.60 -20.34 30.14
N VAL A 633 -0.70 -20.87 30.95
CA VAL A 633 -0.48 -20.43 32.34
C VAL A 633 0.96 -19.96 32.43
N PHE A 634 1.16 -18.73 32.91
CA PHE A 634 2.48 -18.16 33.10
C PHE A 634 2.92 -18.42 34.55
N ASN A 635 4.15 -18.87 34.75
CA ASN A 635 4.70 -19.20 36.06
C ASN A 635 5.48 -18.03 36.66
N ALA A 636 6.30 -17.36 35.86
CA ALA A 636 7.10 -16.21 36.26
C ALA A 636 6.24 -15.03 36.73
N ILE A 637 5.03 -14.89 36.17
CA ILE A 637 4.02 -13.90 36.59
C ILE A 637 2.73 -14.65 36.90
N LYS A 638 2.02 -14.32 37.99
CA LYS A 638 0.74 -14.96 38.38
C LYS A 638 -0.39 -14.57 37.43
N SER A 639 -0.32 -15.09 36.20
CA SER A 639 -1.21 -14.76 35.11
C SER A 639 -1.49 -15.99 34.25
N TYR A 640 -2.54 -15.93 33.45
CA TYR A 640 -2.85 -16.93 32.43
C TYR A 640 -3.46 -16.24 31.22
N SER A 641 -3.38 -16.88 30.05
CA SER A 641 -4.13 -16.46 28.87
C SER A 641 -5.28 -17.40 28.59
N ALA A 642 -6.37 -16.84 28.08
CA ALA A 642 -7.57 -17.59 27.76
C ALA A 642 -8.30 -16.94 26.59
N ASN A 643 -8.98 -17.78 25.81
CA ASN A 643 -10.04 -17.31 24.92
C ASN A 643 -11.30 -17.15 25.77
N ILE A 644 -11.88 -15.96 25.82
CA ILE A 644 -13.00 -15.60 26.69
C ILE A 644 -14.05 -14.88 25.85
N THR A 645 -15.29 -15.36 25.91
CA THR A 645 -16.46 -14.66 25.35
C THR A 645 -16.80 -13.41 26.15
N ASP A 646 -17.61 -12.50 25.62
CA ASP A 646 -18.09 -11.33 26.38
C ASP A 646 -18.83 -11.75 27.66
N GLU A 647 -19.63 -12.83 27.62
CA GLU A 647 -20.29 -13.41 28.80
C GLU A 647 -19.28 -14.02 29.78
N GLY A 648 -18.27 -14.72 29.28
CA GLY A 648 -17.17 -15.26 30.07
C GLY A 648 -16.35 -14.16 30.77
N LEU A 649 -16.20 -13.00 30.13
CA LEU A 649 -15.45 -11.87 30.69
C LEU A 649 -16.13 -11.32 31.95
N VAL A 650 -17.46 -11.33 32.01
CA VAL A 650 -18.24 -10.99 33.22
C VAL A 650 -17.94 -11.96 34.36
N VAL A 651 -17.85 -13.26 34.06
CA VAL A 651 -17.55 -14.31 35.06
C VAL A 651 -16.14 -14.13 35.61
N VAL A 652 -15.15 -13.95 34.73
CA VAL A 652 -13.75 -13.75 35.12
C VAL A 652 -13.57 -12.44 35.89
N ALA A 653 -14.18 -11.34 35.44
CA ALA A 653 -14.15 -10.05 36.12
C ALA A 653 -14.89 -10.03 37.47
N SER A 654 -15.74 -11.02 37.73
CA SER A 654 -16.41 -11.15 39.04
C SER A 654 -15.56 -11.90 40.07
N SER A 655 -14.44 -12.50 39.67
CA SER A 655 -13.55 -13.21 40.60
C SER A 655 -12.81 -12.21 41.51
N PRO A 656 -12.79 -12.44 42.84
CA PRO A 656 -12.03 -11.60 43.76
C PRO A 656 -10.52 -11.72 43.56
N ASP A 657 -10.04 -12.72 42.82
CA ASP A 657 -8.62 -12.96 42.60
C ASP A 657 -8.04 -12.19 41.41
N VAL A 658 -8.88 -11.67 40.52
CA VAL A 658 -8.45 -10.94 39.31
C VAL A 658 -8.18 -9.48 39.64
N ILE A 659 -7.07 -8.94 39.11
CA ILE A 659 -6.71 -7.52 39.25
C ILE A 659 -6.62 -6.78 37.92
N ARG A 660 -6.33 -7.49 36.83
CA ARG A 660 -6.19 -6.89 35.51
C ARG A 660 -6.59 -7.87 34.41
N ILE A 661 -7.24 -7.33 33.40
CA ILE A 661 -7.65 -8.03 32.17
C ILE A 661 -7.14 -7.20 31.00
N ALA A 662 -6.19 -7.75 30.24
CA ALA A 662 -5.59 -7.10 29.09
C ALA A 662 -5.92 -7.89 27.81
N GLN A 663 -6.26 -7.19 26.73
CA GLN A 663 -6.46 -7.81 25.42
C GLN A 663 -5.11 -8.31 24.86
N ASN A 664 -5.09 -9.53 24.31
CA ASN A 664 -3.94 -10.05 23.59
C ASN A 664 -3.74 -9.26 22.28
N LYS A 665 -2.47 -9.03 21.91
CA LYS A 665 -2.10 -8.20 20.75
C LYS A 665 -1.02 -8.89 19.91
N MET A 666 -0.96 -8.58 18.63
CA MET A 666 0.11 -9.00 17.72
C MET A 666 1.37 -8.17 18.00
N ALA A 667 2.47 -8.85 18.31
CA ALA A 667 3.80 -8.25 18.30
C ALA A 667 4.27 -8.00 16.87
N ARG A 668 5.34 -7.23 16.72
CA ARG A 668 5.91 -6.92 15.42
C ARG A 668 7.39 -7.30 15.43
N PHE A 669 7.85 -7.99 14.39
CA PHE A 669 9.28 -7.96 14.09
C PHE A 669 9.68 -6.50 13.85
N ALA A 670 10.89 -6.12 14.25
CA ALA A 670 11.41 -4.80 13.94
C ALA A 670 11.65 -4.71 12.41
N ASN A 671 10.62 -4.47 11.60
CA ASN A 671 10.70 -4.61 10.13
C ASN A 671 11.13 -3.31 9.41
N ASP A 672 12.10 -3.46 8.50
CA ASP A 672 11.98 -3.31 7.03
C ASP A 672 13.26 -3.95 6.43
N ASP A 673 13.40 -5.27 6.58
CA ASP A 673 14.64 -5.97 6.29
C ASP A 673 14.84 -6.18 4.79
N GLU A 674 15.89 -5.58 4.23
CA GLU A 674 16.26 -5.77 2.83
C GLU A 674 17.02 -7.10 2.67
N ILE A 675 16.30 -8.16 2.31
CA ILE A 675 16.86 -9.50 2.11
C ILE A 675 17.22 -9.70 0.64
N ILE A 676 18.51 -9.93 0.37
CA ILE A 676 19.02 -10.20 -1.00
C ILE A 676 19.70 -11.58 -1.00
N ALA A 677 19.02 -12.56 -1.59
CA ALA A 677 19.53 -13.93 -1.72
C ALA A 677 20.77 -13.99 -2.63
N VAL A 678 21.80 -14.72 -2.17
CA VAL A 678 23.07 -14.92 -2.88
C VAL A 678 23.30 -16.42 -3.08
N PRO A 679 23.37 -16.93 -4.33
CA PRO A 679 23.59 -18.36 -4.58
C PRO A 679 25.05 -18.81 -4.31
N GLY A 680 25.24 -19.90 -3.55
CA GLY A 680 26.53 -20.61 -3.37
C GLY A 680 27.55 -20.00 -2.39
N VAL A 681 28.52 -20.80 -1.86
CA VAL A 681 29.40 -20.41 -0.72
C VAL A 681 30.92 -20.48 -0.99
N ARG A 682 31.64 -19.55 -0.32
CA ARG A 682 32.96 -19.62 0.40
C ARG A 682 34.04 -18.68 -0.17
N THR A 683 34.81 -17.86 0.58
CA THR A 683 35.11 -17.64 2.01
C THR A 683 35.51 -16.17 2.24
N GLY A 684 35.31 -15.64 3.44
CA GLY A 684 36.00 -14.44 3.92
C GLY A 684 35.23 -13.73 5.04
N VAL A 685 35.88 -12.81 5.75
CA VAL A 685 35.28 -12.13 6.90
C VAL A 685 34.43 -10.94 6.40
N PRO A 686 33.18 -10.79 6.85
CA PRO A 686 32.37 -9.62 6.52
C PRO A 686 32.76 -8.39 7.34
N TRP A 687 32.41 -7.21 6.84
CA TRP A 687 32.79 -5.94 7.46
C TRP A 687 32.31 -5.80 8.91
N GLY A 688 31.12 -6.33 9.24
CA GLY A 688 30.52 -6.23 10.57
C GLY A 688 31.41 -6.87 11.64
N LEU A 689 32.04 -8.00 11.33
CA LEU A 689 33.00 -8.65 12.22
C LEU A 689 34.28 -7.82 12.39
N GLN A 690 34.81 -7.21 11.33
CA GLN A 690 35.95 -6.31 11.46
C GLN A 690 35.61 -5.05 12.25
N ALA A 691 34.43 -4.47 12.04
CA ALA A 691 33.98 -3.28 12.73
C ALA A 691 33.96 -3.48 14.25
N ILE A 692 33.44 -4.62 14.73
CA ILE A 692 33.45 -4.94 16.16
C ILE A 692 34.85 -5.32 16.68
N SER A 693 35.80 -5.65 15.82
CA SER A 693 37.20 -5.94 16.20
C SER A 693 38.12 -4.72 16.11
N SER A 694 37.61 -3.55 15.74
CA SER A 694 38.41 -2.35 15.47
C SER A 694 37.95 -1.17 16.32
N ARG A 695 38.91 -0.39 16.83
CA ARG A 695 38.66 0.95 17.41
C ARG A 695 38.88 2.08 16.40
N VAL A 696 39.10 1.73 15.13
CA VAL A 696 39.28 2.66 14.02
C VAL A 696 38.21 2.41 12.98
N ALA A 697 37.60 3.48 12.46
CA ALA A 697 36.63 3.40 11.38
C ALA A 697 37.26 2.73 10.14
N LEU A 698 36.44 1.97 9.40
CA LEU A 698 36.87 1.43 8.11
C LEU A 698 37.15 2.57 7.12
N SER A 699 38.03 2.33 6.15
CA SER A 699 38.37 3.35 5.15
C SER A 699 37.13 3.77 4.37
N GLN A 700 37.00 5.07 4.10
CA GLN A 700 35.90 5.61 3.30
C GLN A 700 35.84 4.91 1.92
N GLY A 701 34.63 4.54 1.47
CA GLY A 701 34.43 3.77 0.24
C GLY A 701 34.64 2.26 0.38
N SER A 702 34.78 1.75 1.62
CA SER A 702 34.74 0.31 1.91
C SER A 702 33.45 -0.34 1.39
N ASN A 703 33.57 -1.51 0.78
CA ASN A 703 32.44 -2.22 0.20
C ASN A 703 31.75 -3.12 1.24
N PRO A 704 30.50 -2.83 1.67
CA PRO A 704 29.80 -3.62 2.68
C PRO A 704 29.45 -5.05 2.24
N ARG A 705 29.55 -5.36 0.95
CA ARG A 705 29.37 -6.72 0.42
C ARG A 705 30.67 -7.50 0.26
N SER A 706 31.82 -6.89 0.59
CA SER A 706 33.11 -7.59 0.50
C SER A 706 33.30 -8.57 1.67
N LEU A 707 33.97 -9.69 1.39
CA LEU A 707 34.41 -10.67 2.38
C LEU A 707 35.93 -10.59 2.63
N SER A 708 36.58 -9.51 2.20
CA SER A 708 38.03 -9.32 2.30
C SER A 708 38.49 -8.75 3.65
N TYR A 709 37.62 -8.70 4.66
CA TYR A 709 37.93 -8.07 5.93
C TYR A 709 38.71 -9.01 6.85
N SER A 710 39.05 -8.53 8.04
CA SER A 710 39.77 -9.27 9.06
C SER A 710 39.03 -9.23 10.38
N PHE A 711 38.83 -10.39 10.99
CA PHE A 711 38.20 -10.52 12.29
C PHE A 711 39.21 -11.08 13.26
N ARG A 712 39.31 -10.46 14.43
CA ARG A 712 40.10 -11.01 15.52
C ARG A 712 39.12 -11.67 16.47
N THR A 713 39.19 -12.99 16.54
CA THR A 713 38.47 -13.74 17.56
C THR A 713 39.04 -13.36 18.92
N PRO A 714 38.20 -13.06 19.93
CA PRO A 714 38.66 -12.98 21.31
C PRO A 714 39.41 -14.24 21.70
N THR A 715 40.41 -14.12 22.57
CA THR A 715 41.17 -15.28 23.06
C THR A 715 40.22 -16.23 23.78
N GLU A 716 39.99 -17.42 23.23
CA GLU A 716 39.14 -18.41 23.89
C GLU A 716 39.81 -18.90 25.19
N PRO A 717 39.04 -19.11 26.27
CA PRO A 717 39.55 -19.77 27.47
C PRO A 717 40.08 -21.15 27.12
N GLN A 718 41.10 -21.64 27.85
CA GLN A 718 41.50 -23.04 27.73
C GLN A 718 40.36 -24.00 28.10
N GLU A 719 39.46 -23.59 29.01
CA GLU A 719 38.23 -24.30 29.38
C GLU A 719 37.05 -23.31 29.47
N PRO A 720 36.30 -23.10 28.38
CA PRO A 720 35.18 -22.14 28.40
C PRO A 720 33.97 -22.70 29.14
N SER A 721 33.36 -21.89 30.01
CA SER A 721 32.05 -22.22 30.59
C SER A 721 30.99 -22.27 29.48
N ALA A 722 30.00 -23.15 29.61
CA ALA A 722 28.85 -23.17 28.71
C ALA A 722 28.02 -21.89 28.89
N VAL A 723 27.40 -21.41 27.80
CA VAL A 723 26.42 -20.32 27.81
C VAL A 723 25.24 -20.77 26.98
N ASP A 724 24.03 -20.63 27.53
CA ASP A 724 22.80 -20.90 26.80
C ASP A 724 22.37 -19.63 26.03
N ILE A 725 22.48 -19.68 24.70
CA ILE A 725 22.07 -18.57 23.83
C ILE A 725 20.71 -18.88 23.22
N TYR A 726 19.67 -18.20 23.68
CA TYR A 726 18.30 -18.36 23.20
C TYR A 726 17.97 -17.33 22.12
N VAL A 727 17.42 -17.78 21.00
CA VAL A 727 16.91 -16.92 19.92
C VAL A 727 15.39 -17.02 19.93
N LEU A 728 14.74 -16.01 20.50
CA LEU A 728 13.28 -15.88 20.55
C LEU A 728 12.81 -15.20 19.25
N ASP A 729 12.49 -16.00 18.22
CA ASP A 729 12.24 -15.50 16.86
C ASP A 729 11.31 -16.44 16.05
N SER A 730 11.39 -16.45 14.72
CA SER A 730 10.55 -17.29 13.84
C SER A 730 10.93 -18.77 13.78
N GLY A 731 11.99 -19.16 14.47
CA GLY A 731 12.60 -20.49 14.41
C GLY A 731 14.04 -20.41 13.91
N ILE A 732 14.75 -21.53 13.88
CA ILE A 732 16.07 -21.63 13.25
C ILE A 732 16.05 -22.84 12.31
N ARG A 733 16.56 -22.67 11.09
CA ARG A 733 16.87 -23.78 10.19
C ARG A 733 18.12 -24.52 10.68
N ILE A 734 17.93 -25.39 11.67
CA ILE A 734 19.02 -26.04 12.42
C ILE A 734 19.96 -26.92 11.58
N ASP A 735 19.49 -27.38 10.43
CA ASP A 735 20.23 -28.21 9.47
C ASP A 735 21.08 -27.39 8.49
N HIS A 736 21.04 -26.06 8.57
CA HIS A 736 21.89 -25.18 7.76
C HIS A 736 23.38 -25.39 8.07
N GLU A 737 24.22 -25.42 7.04
CA GLU A 737 25.65 -25.76 7.17
C GLU A 737 26.42 -24.79 8.08
N GLU A 738 26.00 -23.51 8.13
CA GLU A 738 26.55 -22.51 9.05
C GLU A 738 26.51 -22.96 10.53
N PHE A 739 25.53 -23.77 10.93
CA PHE A 739 25.42 -24.22 12.33
C PHE A 739 26.20 -25.51 12.58
N GLY A 740 26.34 -26.40 11.59
CA GLY A 740 27.11 -27.64 11.75
C GLY A 740 26.68 -28.50 12.95
N GLY A 741 25.38 -28.51 13.28
CA GLY A 741 24.81 -29.21 14.44
C GLY A 741 24.80 -28.42 15.76
N ARG A 742 25.26 -27.16 15.77
CA ARG A 742 25.28 -26.28 16.95
C ARG A 742 23.98 -25.50 17.17
N ALA A 743 23.00 -25.68 16.30
CA ALA A 743 21.66 -25.13 16.49
C ALA A 743 20.69 -26.25 16.88
N SER A 744 19.84 -26.00 17.88
CA SER A 744 18.83 -26.96 18.34
C SER A 744 17.54 -26.28 18.72
N TRP A 745 16.45 -27.03 18.77
CA TRP A 745 15.13 -26.53 19.17
C TRP A 745 14.89 -26.76 20.66
N THR A 746 14.14 -25.86 21.28
CA THR A 746 13.49 -26.15 22.57
C THR A 746 12.10 -26.74 22.31
N ASP A 747 11.64 -27.67 23.15
CA ASP A 747 10.29 -28.25 23.09
C ASP A 747 9.23 -27.26 23.62
N PHE A 748 9.34 -26.00 23.20
CA PHE A 748 8.45 -24.91 23.54
C PHE A 748 7.24 -24.83 22.60
N THR A 749 7.43 -25.21 21.34
CA THR A 749 6.39 -25.20 20.31
C THR A 749 5.98 -26.63 19.98
N GLU A 750 4.66 -26.88 19.85
CA GLU A 750 4.12 -28.14 19.32
C GLU A 750 4.32 -28.24 17.78
N ASP A 751 5.39 -27.66 17.24
CA ASP A 751 5.68 -27.70 15.80
C ASP A 751 6.54 -28.93 15.46
N GLU A 752 5.90 -29.95 14.90
CA GLU A 752 6.57 -31.19 14.50
C GLU A 752 7.62 -30.98 13.40
N LEU A 753 7.52 -29.89 12.61
CA LEU A 753 8.40 -29.67 11.46
C LEU A 753 9.76 -29.08 11.86
N ARG A 754 9.88 -28.48 13.05
CA ARG A 754 11.12 -27.88 13.58
C ARG A 754 11.91 -27.11 12.51
N ARG A 755 11.19 -26.28 11.75
CA ARG A 755 11.71 -25.51 10.61
C ARG A 755 11.34 -24.05 10.73
N ASP A 756 12.30 -23.18 10.45
CA ASP A 756 12.05 -21.75 10.28
C ASP A 756 11.38 -21.47 8.93
N VAL A 757 10.07 -21.20 8.96
CA VAL A 757 9.25 -20.96 7.77
C VAL A 757 9.17 -19.48 7.38
N VAL A 758 9.55 -18.58 8.28
CA VAL A 758 9.59 -17.13 8.02
C VAL A 758 11.00 -16.69 7.64
N GLY A 759 12.01 -17.35 8.22
CA GLY A 759 13.43 -17.20 7.87
C GLY A 759 14.22 -16.23 8.75
N HIS A 760 13.55 -15.28 9.40
CA HIS A 760 14.19 -14.21 10.15
C HIS A 760 15.10 -14.75 11.28
N GLY A 761 14.64 -15.74 12.04
CA GLY A 761 15.43 -16.32 13.14
C GLY A 761 16.67 -17.08 12.66
N THR A 762 16.64 -17.70 11.47
CA THR A 762 17.82 -18.30 10.84
C THR A 762 18.88 -17.25 10.50
N LEU A 763 18.46 -16.11 9.95
CA LEU A 763 19.36 -14.99 9.64
C LEU A 763 19.99 -14.42 10.93
N VAL A 764 19.19 -14.22 11.98
CA VAL A 764 19.66 -13.76 13.31
C VAL A 764 20.67 -14.74 13.91
N ALA A 765 20.34 -16.03 13.94
CA ALA A 765 21.20 -17.06 14.49
C ALA A 765 22.53 -17.19 13.74
N GLY A 766 22.52 -16.99 12.41
CA GLY A 766 23.73 -17.00 11.58
C GLY A 766 24.75 -15.92 11.99
N ILE A 767 24.29 -14.74 12.44
CA ILE A 767 25.16 -13.66 12.92
C ILE A 767 25.75 -13.97 14.30
N ILE A 768 25.04 -14.73 15.13
CA ILE A 768 25.54 -15.14 16.46
C ILE A 768 26.56 -16.25 16.31
N SER A 769 26.19 -17.35 15.64
CA SER A 769 26.90 -18.64 15.72
C SER A 769 27.20 -19.29 14.37
N GLY A 770 26.98 -18.60 13.25
CA GLY A 770 27.37 -19.12 11.93
C GLY A 770 28.87 -19.39 11.86
N ALA A 771 29.27 -20.51 11.25
CA ALA A 771 30.66 -20.91 11.13
C ALA A 771 31.51 -19.88 10.37
N ASN A 772 30.92 -19.18 9.40
CA ASN A 772 31.63 -18.20 8.56
C ASN A 772 31.26 -16.75 8.91
N PHE A 773 30.01 -16.51 9.33
CA PHE A 773 29.48 -15.15 9.55
C PHE A 773 29.24 -14.81 11.02
N GLY A 774 29.35 -15.80 11.91
CA GLY A 774 29.04 -15.66 13.32
C GLY A 774 30.10 -14.88 14.10
N VAL A 775 29.66 -14.06 15.04
CA VAL A 775 30.53 -13.42 16.03
C VAL A 775 31.17 -14.46 16.95
N LEU A 776 30.43 -15.51 17.31
CA LEU A 776 30.87 -16.60 18.19
C LEU A 776 30.64 -17.96 17.49
N PRO A 777 31.46 -18.32 16.49
CA PRO A 777 31.26 -19.50 15.64
C PRO A 777 31.45 -20.85 16.36
N THR A 778 31.79 -20.85 17.66
CA THR A 778 31.94 -22.06 18.48
C THR A 778 30.78 -22.28 19.46
N SER A 779 29.83 -21.33 19.56
CA SER A 779 28.70 -21.46 20.48
C SER A 779 27.55 -22.26 19.89
N ASN A 780 26.70 -22.77 20.80
CA ASN A 780 25.42 -23.36 20.48
C ASN A 780 24.31 -22.31 20.59
N VAL A 781 23.30 -22.41 19.73
CA VAL A 781 22.10 -21.57 19.76
C VAL A 781 20.84 -22.42 19.92
N LEU A 782 19.95 -21.95 20.76
CA LEU A 782 18.69 -22.59 21.13
C LEU A 782 17.55 -21.80 20.49
N SER A 783 16.86 -22.40 19.53
CA SER A 783 15.70 -21.81 18.89
C SER A 783 14.50 -21.87 19.84
N VAL A 784 13.93 -20.71 20.15
CA VAL A 784 12.64 -20.57 20.82
C VAL A 784 11.69 -19.89 19.85
N GLN A 785 10.94 -20.67 19.10
CA GLN A 785 10.07 -20.12 18.07
C GLN A 785 8.84 -19.46 18.69
N VAL A 786 8.69 -18.16 18.48
CA VAL A 786 7.52 -17.39 18.89
C VAL A 786 6.61 -17.08 17.72
N SER A 787 7.16 -17.02 16.49
CA SER A 787 6.38 -16.70 15.29
C SER A 787 6.28 -17.91 14.36
N ARG A 788 5.07 -18.14 13.86
CA ARG A 788 4.76 -19.08 12.80
C ARG A 788 4.19 -18.29 11.61
N MET A 789 4.23 -18.85 10.40
CA MET A 789 3.46 -18.30 9.27
C MET A 789 1.97 -18.31 9.63
N GLY A 790 1.47 -17.15 10.08
CA GLY A 790 0.07 -16.97 10.44
C GLY A 790 -0.82 -16.89 9.21
N LEU A 791 -2.00 -17.51 9.28
CA LEU A 791 -3.11 -17.22 8.39
C LEU A 791 -3.41 -15.70 8.46
N GLY A 792 -3.28 -14.96 7.35
CA GLY A 792 -3.67 -13.55 7.26
C GLY A 792 -2.59 -12.59 6.74
N GLY A 793 -1.33 -13.03 6.58
CA GLY A 793 -0.24 -12.12 6.18
C GLY A 793 0.12 -11.06 7.25
N LYS A 794 -0.30 -11.26 8.51
CA LYS A 794 0.17 -10.48 9.66
C LYS A 794 1.58 -10.97 10.04
N TRP A 795 2.56 -10.08 10.04
CA TRP A 795 3.96 -10.37 10.35
C TRP A 795 4.24 -10.14 11.83
N GLY A 796 4.50 -11.20 12.60
CA GLY A 796 4.89 -11.14 14.00
C GLY A 796 4.17 -12.15 14.90
N PRO A 797 4.73 -12.51 16.05
CA PRO A 797 4.11 -13.42 17.01
C PRO A 797 2.99 -12.76 17.82
N GLU A 798 2.05 -13.53 18.36
CA GLU A 798 1.11 -13.01 19.37
C GLU A 798 1.83 -12.73 20.69
N LYS A 799 1.40 -11.69 21.41
CA LYS A 799 1.97 -11.26 22.69
C LYS A 799 2.00 -12.40 23.71
N GLU A 800 0.92 -13.17 23.84
CA GLU A 800 0.89 -14.30 24.77
C GLU A 800 1.95 -15.37 24.46
N VAL A 801 2.33 -15.53 23.19
CA VAL A 801 3.36 -16.49 22.75
C VAL A 801 4.74 -15.97 23.09
N CYS A 802 4.99 -14.67 22.92
CA CYS A 802 6.21 -14.01 23.40
C CYS A 802 6.37 -14.18 24.92
N MET A 803 5.31 -13.92 25.69
CA MET A 803 5.33 -14.07 27.15
C MET A 803 5.63 -15.50 27.57
N ALA A 804 5.00 -16.48 26.92
CA ALA A 804 5.25 -17.89 27.21
C ALA A 804 6.68 -18.31 26.88
N ALA A 805 7.30 -17.73 25.85
CA ALA A 805 8.68 -18.03 25.48
C ALA A 805 9.67 -17.53 26.53
N PHE A 806 9.45 -16.32 27.05
CA PHE A 806 10.23 -15.80 28.17
C PHE A 806 10.08 -16.68 29.42
N ASP A 807 8.85 -17.06 29.76
CA ASP A 807 8.56 -17.96 30.89
C ASP A 807 9.24 -19.33 30.72
N HIS A 808 9.20 -19.88 29.50
CA HIS A 808 9.87 -21.14 29.17
C HIS A 808 11.38 -21.07 29.29
N VAL A 809 12.01 -19.97 28.85
CA VAL A 809 13.47 -19.80 29.03
C VAL A 809 13.82 -19.75 30.52
N LEU A 810 13.02 -19.07 31.33
CA LEU A 810 13.25 -19.00 32.78
C LEU A 810 13.16 -20.36 33.46
N ASP A 811 12.20 -21.19 33.06
CA ASP A 811 12.00 -22.55 33.58
C ASP A 811 13.10 -23.52 33.12
N ARG A 812 13.54 -23.40 31.86
CA ARG A 812 14.52 -24.30 31.25
C ARG A 812 15.98 -23.97 31.58
N LYS A 813 16.28 -22.75 32.02
CA LYS A 813 17.67 -22.32 32.26
C LYS A 813 18.35 -23.27 33.26
N ASN A 814 19.57 -23.67 32.95
CA ASN A 814 20.34 -24.52 33.86
C ASN A 814 20.95 -23.65 34.97
N GLU A 815 20.74 -24.03 36.23
CA GLU A 815 21.42 -23.38 37.34
C GLU A 815 22.96 -23.48 37.16
N GLY A 816 23.65 -22.34 37.31
CA GLY A 816 25.09 -22.26 37.09
C GLY A 816 25.55 -22.13 35.64
N THR A 817 24.64 -22.17 34.66
CA THR A 817 24.96 -21.85 33.26
C THR A 817 24.40 -20.46 32.91
N PRO A 818 25.24 -19.46 32.59
CA PRO A 818 24.75 -18.15 32.14
C PRO A 818 23.88 -18.29 30.90
N SER A 819 22.79 -17.53 30.85
CA SER A 819 21.83 -17.54 29.74
C SER A 819 21.68 -16.12 29.18
N ILE A 820 21.59 -16.01 27.85
CA ILE A 820 21.28 -14.76 27.16
C ILE A 820 20.22 -14.98 26.07
N ILE A 821 19.25 -14.08 26.00
CA ILE A 821 18.19 -14.05 24.99
C ILE A 821 18.52 -12.96 23.95
N ASN A 822 18.52 -13.34 22.67
CA ASN A 822 18.34 -12.41 21.57
C ASN A 822 16.84 -12.24 21.28
N TYR A 823 16.32 -11.03 21.36
CA TYR A 823 14.92 -10.70 21.09
C TYR A 823 14.79 -9.61 20.02
N SER A 824 14.68 -10.02 18.77
CA SER A 824 14.60 -9.13 17.60
C SER A 824 13.15 -8.74 17.24
N ILE A 825 12.31 -8.55 18.26
CA ILE A 825 10.87 -8.24 18.16
C ILE A 825 10.59 -7.00 19.01
N THR A 826 9.76 -6.08 18.51
CA THR A 826 9.34 -4.89 19.26
C THR A 826 7.83 -4.84 19.44
N HIS A 827 7.45 -4.33 20.61
CA HIS A 827 6.06 -4.04 20.97
C HIS A 827 5.94 -2.54 21.21
N PRO A 828 4.77 -1.91 20.97
CA PRO A 828 4.42 -0.69 21.70
C PRO A 828 4.63 -0.91 23.21
N ILE A 829 4.79 0.15 24.01
CA ILE A 829 4.92 -0.01 25.48
C ILE A 829 3.83 -0.95 26.00
N ASP A 830 4.25 -2.07 26.59
CA ASP A 830 3.39 -3.17 26.97
C ASP A 830 3.78 -3.68 28.38
N PRO A 831 2.96 -3.40 29.41
CA PRO A 831 3.29 -3.73 30.79
C PRO A 831 3.46 -5.23 31.06
N GLU A 832 2.73 -6.10 30.35
CA GLU A 832 2.84 -7.54 30.55
C GLU A 832 4.12 -8.12 29.94
N ILE A 833 4.56 -7.59 28.79
CA ILE A 833 5.88 -7.90 28.22
C ILE A 833 6.99 -7.36 29.13
N ASP A 834 6.83 -6.16 29.66
CA ASP A 834 7.81 -5.59 30.58
C ASP A 834 7.98 -6.43 31.84
N GLU A 835 6.86 -6.82 32.47
CA GLU A 835 6.86 -7.59 33.70
C GLU A 835 7.48 -8.98 33.53
N ILE A 836 7.15 -9.69 32.44
CA ILE A 836 7.75 -11.01 32.18
C ILE A 836 9.25 -10.89 31.89
N VAL A 837 9.68 -9.86 31.14
CA VAL A 837 11.09 -9.64 30.84
C VAL A 837 11.87 -9.24 32.10
N SER A 838 11.32 -8.36 32.93
CA SER A 838 11.90 -8.05 34.24
C SER A 838 12.02 -9.30 35.12
N ALA A 839 11.00 -10.16 35.18
CA ALA A 839 11.07 -11.42 35.94
C ALA A 839 12.16 -12.37 35.41
N VAL A 840 12.33 -12.45 34.08
CA VAL A 840 13.40 -13.23 33.44
C VAL A 840 14.79 -12.68 33.81
N ILE A 841 14.95 -11.36 33.79
CA ILE A 841 16.19 -10.67 34.17
C ILE A 841 16.50 -10.86 35.66
N GLU A 842 15.51 -10.69 36.53
CA GLU A 842 15.62 -10.97 37.97
C GLU A 842 15.98 -12.44 38.24
N GLY A 843 15.52 -13.35 37.38
CA GLY A 843 15.90 -14.76 37.37
C GLY A 843 17.34 -15.04 36.91
N GLY A 844 18.11 -14.01 36.53
CA GLY A 844 19.51 -14.10 36.12
C GLY A 844 19.73 -14.37 34.63
N VAL A 845 18.70 -14.23 33.79
CA VAL A 845 18.82 -14.38 32.33
C VAL A 845 19.05 -13.00 31.70
N HIS A 846 20.08 -12.89 30.86
CA HIS A 846 20.42 -11.65 30.18
C HIS A 846 19.51 -11.45 28.96
N VAL A 847 19.08 -10.22 28.68
CA VAL A 847 18.20 -9.93 27.53
C VAL A 847 18.80 -8.83 26.67
N CYS A 848 18.97 -9.13 25.39
CA CYS A 848 19.36 -8.17 24.36
C CYS A 848 18.23 -8.04 23.35
N ALA A 849 17.83 -6.80 23.07
CA ALA A 849 16.69 -6.51 22.20
C ALA A 849 17.02 -5.51 21.10
N ALA A 850 16.39 -5.67 19.94
CA ALA A 850 16.47 -4.69 18.86
C ALA A 850 15.77 -3.38 19.27
N ALA A 851 16.38 -2.23 18.94
CA ALA A 851 15.81 -0.91 19.28
C ALA A 851 14.51 -0.60 18.53
N GLY A 852 14.29 -1.21 17.36
CA GLY A 852 13.15 -0.95 16.48
C GLY A 852 13.53 -0.17 15.21
N ASN A 853 12.67 -0.25 14.19
CA ASN A 853 12.91 0.32 12.87
C ASN A 853 11.73 1.23 12.41
N VAL A 854 12.03 2.32 11.69
CA VAL A 854 11.04 3.20 11.04
C VAL A 854 10.46 2.51 9.82
N ARG A 855 9.13 2.49 9.70
CA ARG A 855 8.43 1.87 8.57
C ARG A 855 8.46 2.78 7.33
N ARG A 856 8.70 2.22 6.14
CA ARG A 856 8.61 2.91 4.83
C ARG A 856 7.27 3.65 4.59
N ARG A 857 6.20 3.29 5.31
CA ARG A 857 4.85 3.88 5.19
C ARG A 857 4.51 4.93 6.26
N ASP A 858 5.40 5.18 7.23
CA ASP A 858 5.10 6.03 8.38
C ASP A 858 6.20 7.07 8.59
N LYS A 859 6.23 8.09 7.72
CA LYS A 859 7.23 9.17 7.76
C LYS A 859 7.14 10.05 9.01
N ASN A 860 6.08 9.90 9.81
CA ASN A 860 5.84 10.67 11.03
C ASN A 860 6.00 9.83 12.32
N SER A 861 6.42 8.56 12.24
CA SER A 861 6.68 7.72 13.42
C SER A 861 7.81 8.30 14.26
N THR A 862 7.62 8.39 15.58
CA THR A 862 8.66 8.83 16.51
C THR A 862 9.79 7.79 16.52
N ARG A 863 11.02 8.18 16.16
CA ARG A 863 12.21 7.31 16.10
C ARG A 863 12.78 7.04 17.50
N GLU A 864 11.94 6.68 18.47
CA GLU A 864 12.30 6.64 19.88
C GLU A 864 12.21 5.23 20.46
N ALA A 865 13.35 4.64 20.82
CA ALA A 865 13.42 3.33 21.44
C ALA A 865 12.74 3.27 22.83
N SER A 866 12.61 4.42 23.50
CA SER A 866 11.91 4.55 24.79
C SER A 866 10.39 4.36 24.70
N LYS A 867 9.83 4.25 23.50
CA LYS A 867 8.40 4.01 23.26
C LYS A 867 8.09 2.56 22.92
N CYS A 868 9.04 1.64 23.15
CA CYS A 868 8.91 0.24 22.80
C CYS A 868 9.30 -0.69 23.93
N SER A 869 8.54 -1.78 24.07
CA SER A 869 8.87 -2.89 24.96
C SER A 869 9.58 -4.01 24.17
N PRO A 870 10.57 -4.70 24.78
CA PRO A 870 11.12 -4.44 26.11
C PRO A 870 12.25 -3.38 26.11
N GLY A 871 12.57 -2.78 24.96
CA GLY A 871 13.75 -1.93 24.78
C GLY A 871 13.83 -0.67 25.65
N HIS A 872 12.71 -0.17 26.18
CA HIS A 872 12.68 0.94 27.13
C HIS A 872 13.10 0.56 28.56
N LEU A 873 13.09 -0.73 28.91
CA LEU A 873 13.55 -1.19 30.20
C LEU A 873 15.04 -0.97 30.32
N SER A 874 15.46 -0.32 31.41
CA SER A 874 16.86 0.05 31.57
C SER A 874 17.76 -1.18 31.59
N GLU A 875 17.29 -2.28 32.19
CA GLU A 875 17.98 -3.55 32.40
C GLU A 875 18.20 -4.35 31.10
N VAL A 876 17.50 -3.99 30.02
CA VAL A 876 17.62 -4.64 28.70
C VAL A 876 18.76 -3.99 27.90
N ILE A 877 19.56 -4.81 27.23
CA ILE A 877 20.60 -4.33 26.31
C ILE A 877 19.93 -3.99 24.98
N THR A 878 19.50 -2.74 24.82
CA THR A 878 18.79 -2.26 23.63
C THR A 878 19.77 -1.79 22.55
N VAL A 879 19.65 -2.36 21.34
CA VAL A 879 20.66 -2.24 20.28
C VAL A 879 20.15 -1.49 19.06
N ALA A 880 20.81 -0.39 18.72
CA ALA A 880 20.59 0.37 17.48
C ALA A 880 21.56 -0.07 16.36
N ALA A 881 21.25 0.28 15.11
CA ALA A 881 22.00 -0.15 13.93
C ALA A 881 22.90 0.96 13.35
N SER A 882 24.14 0.61 12.98
CA SER A 882 25.03 1.43 12.17
C SER A 882 25.36 0.78 10.83
N ASN A 883 25.74 1.62 9.85
CA ASN A 883 26.27 1.17 8.57
C ASN A 883 27.81 1.08 8.58
N ILE A 884 28.39 0.67 7.45
CA ILE A 884 29.85 0.48 7.28
C ILE A 884 30.67 1.76 7.49
N GLU A 885 30.04 2.93 7.37
CA GLU A 885 30.67 4.24 7.54
C GLU A 885 30.58 4.73 8.98
N ASN A 886 30.16 3.87 9.93
CA ASN A 886 29.83 4.22 11.30
C ASN A 886 28.73 5.29 11.44
N CYS A 887 27.88 5.48 10.42
CA CYS A 887 26.71 6.33 10.56
C CYS A 887 25.57 5.53 11.21
N LEU A 888 24.87 6.14 12.17
CA LEU A 888 23.63 5.57 12.71
C LEU A 888 22.59 5.47 11.58
N CYS A 889 22.07 4.27 11.33
CA CYS A 889 21.15 4.01 10.24
C CYS A 889 19.88 4.87 10.36
N GLU A 890 19.38 5.38 9.23
CA GLU A 890 18.19 6.23 9.23
C GLU A 890 16.94 5.50 9.74
N PHE A 891 16.84 4.21 9.41
CA PHE A 891 15.74 3.36 9.85
C PHE A 891 15.79 3.06 11.36
N SER A 892 16.94 3.17 12.02
CA SER A 892 17.08 2.76 13.43
C SER A 892 16.34 3.71 14.38
N TYR A 893 15.63 3.15 15.36
CA TYR A 893 15.17 3.91 16.52
C TYR A 893 16.37 4.38 17.35
N ARG A 894 16.14 5.48 18.08
CA ARG A 894 17.15 6.35 18.70
C ARG A 894 16.73 6.70 20.14
N GLY A 895 17.59 7.44 20.82
CA GLY A 895 17.32 8.06 22.12
C GLY A 895 17.94 7.31 23.29
N SER A 896 17.61 7.79 24.50
CA SER A 896 18.29 7.39 25.74
C SER A 896 18.08 5.95 26.17
N ALA A 897 17.08 5.26 25.63
CA ALA A 897 16.84 3.84 25.89
C ALA A 897 17.86 2.94 25.16
N VAL A 898 18.52 3.44 24.11
CA VAL A 898 19.56 2.68 23.39
C VAL A 898 20.79 2.54 24.27
N THR A 899 21.19 1.29 24.51
CA THR A 899 22.36 0.94 25.34
C THR A 899 23.66 0.94 24.55
N ILE A 900 23.62 0.46 23.30
CA ILE A 900 24.79 0.32 22.43
C ILE A 900 24.36 0.28 20.96
N VAL A 901 25.26 0.64 20.05
CA VAL A 901 25.04 0.55 18.60
C VAL A 901 25.93 -0.53 18.02
N ALA A 902 25.44 -1.30 17.05
CA ALA A 902 26.21 -2.35 16.38
C ALA A 902 25.96 -2.36 14.86
N PRO A 903 26.85 -3.01 14.07
CA PRO A 903 26.66 -3.22 12.64
C PRO A 903 25.29 -3.83 12.30
N GLY A 904 24.48 -3.14 11.50
CA GLY A 904 23.13 -3.58 11.19
C GLY A 904 22.64 -3.25 9.78
N ASP A 905 23.49 -2.77 8.88
CA ASP A 905 23.12 -2.47 7.49
C ASP A 905 24.02 -3.20 6.49
N THR A 906 23.40 -3.96 5.58
CA THR A 906 24.07 -4.82 4.61
C THR A 906 24.97 -5.85 5.32
N ILE A 907 24.37 -6.63 6.22
CA ILE A 907 25.02 -7.71 6.95
C ILE A 907 24.76 -9.03 6.21
N ILE A 908 25.82 -9.75 5.86
CA ILE A 908 25.69 -11.11 5.29
C ILE A 908 25.50 -12.14 6.41
N THR A 909 24.60 -13.09 6.19
CA THR A 909 24.30 -14.17 7.14
C THR A 909 23.71 -15.39 6.42
N ALA A 910 23.43 -16.46 7.17
CA ALA A 910 22.78 -17.68 6.69
C ALA A 910 21.42 -17.38 6.04
N SER A 911 21.12 -18.01 4.91
CA SER A 911 19.80 -17.96 4.28
C SER A 911 18.89 -19.02 4.88
N HIS A 912 17.59 -18.72 4.93
CA HIS A 912 16.59 -19.72 5.28
C HIS A 912 16.11 -20.53 4.05
N GLU A 913 16.42 -20.10 2.82
CA GLU A 913 15.90 -20.68 1.57
C GLU A 913 16.55 -22.04 1.24
N ASN A 914 17.88 -22.14 1.36
CA ASN A 914 18.67 -23.35 1.12
C ASN A 914 19.67 -23.59 2.26
N LEU A 915 20.11 -24.84 2.43
CA LEU A 915 21.02 -25.25 3.53
C LEU A 915 22.42 -24.65 3.47
N GLN A 916 22.78 -24.07 2.33
CA GLN A 916 24.12 -23.55 2.05
C GLN A 916 24.11 -22.06 1.74
N ASP A 917 22.98 -21.50 1.28
CA ASP A 917 23.00 -20.15 0.74
C ASP A 917 23.18 -19.09 1.83
N SER A 918 23.64 -17.92 1.42
CA SER A 918 23.75 -16.74 2.28
C SER A 918 22.91 -15.60 1.71
N THR A 919 22.59 -14.63 2.55
CA THR A 919 21.82 -13.46 2.17
C THR A 919 22.34 -12.22 2.86
N PHE A 920 22.16 -11.06 2.24
CA PHE A 920 22.32 -9.78 2.94
C PHE A 920 21.03 -9.39 3.65
N ALA A 921 21.14 -8.71 4.78
CA ALA A 921 20.03 -8.20 5.57
C ALA A 921 20.39 -6.88 6.27
N SER A 922 19.41 -5.99 6.47
CA SER A 922 19.57 -4.68 7.13
C SER A 922 18.44 -4.45 8.14
N GLY A 923 18.75 -4.00 9.36
CA GLY A 923 17.78 -3.82 10.43
C GLY A 923 18.43 -3.86 11.83
N THR A 924 17.79 -3.25 12.84
CA THR A 924 18.20 -3.42 14.25
C THR A 924 18.14 -4.87 14.72
N SER A 925 17.29 -5.69 14.09
CA SER A 925 17.24 -7.16 14.23
C SER A 925 18.56 -7.87 13.90
N PHE A 926 19.41 -7.30 13.04
CA PHE A 926 20.73 -7.84 12.68
C PHE A 926 21.88 -7.14 13.41
N ALA A 927 21.62 -6.00 14.05
CA ALA A 927 22.56 -5.37 14.98
C ALA A 927 22.60 -6.07 16.34
N SER A 928 21.42 -6.39 16.92
CA SER A 928 21.29 -7.09 18.20
C SER A 928 22.10 -8.41 18.30
N PRO A 929 22.09 -9.33 17.31
CA PRO A 929 22.84 -10.57 17.41
C PRO A 929 24.36 -10.39 17.44
N HIS A 930 24.91 -9.30 16.92
CA HIS A 930 26.33 -9.00 17.09
C HIS A 930 26.66 -8.77 18.57
N VAL A 931 25.82 -8.02 19.28
CA VAL A 931 25.97 -7.73 20.70
C VAL A 931 25.82 -9.03 21.51
N VAL A 932 24.85 -9.88 21.17
CA VAL A 932 24.65 -11.19 21.82
C VAL A 932 25.88 -12.08 21.66
N GLY A 933 26.50 -12.13 20.49
CA GLY A 933 27.74 -12.90 20.27
C GLY A 933 28.90 -12.42 21.15
N VAL A 934 29.12 -11.11 21.26
CA VAL A 934 30.16 -10.54 22.15
C VAL A 934 29.82 -10.78 23.62
N ALA A 935 28.57 -10.54 24.01
CA ALA A 935 28.07 -10.72 25.37
C ALA A 935 28.18 -12.17 25.84
N ALA A 936 27.80 -13.13 24.98
CA ALA A 936 27.94 -14.55 25.27
C ALA A 936 29.42 -14.92 25.48
N ASN A 937 30.34 -14.38 24.69
CA ASN A 937 31.76 -14.63 24.90
C ASN A 937 32.26 -14.08 26.26
N ILE A 938 31.78 -12.91 26.68
CA ILE A 938 32.06 -12.37 28.02
C ILE A 938 31.55 -13.31 29.11
N LEU A 939 30.32 -13.83 28.96
CA LEU A 939 29.72 -14.76 29.91
C LEU A 939 30.46 -16.11 29.98
N ARG A 940 31.07 -16.59 28.89
CA ARG A 940 31.94 -17.79 28.92
C ARG A 940 33.16 -17.59 29.82
N MET A 941 33.67 -16.35 29.90
CA MET A 941 34.84 -15.97 30.71
C MET A 941 34.46 -15.59 32.15
N ARG A 942 33.29 -14.96 32.32
CA ARG A 942 32.77 -14.49 33.61
C ARG A 942 31.30 -14.93 33.73
N PRO A 943 31.03 -16.21 34.06
CA PRO A 943 29.69 -16.79 34.02
C PRO A 943 28.73 -16.24 35.09
N ASN A 944 29.26 -15.57 36.11
CA ASN A 944 28.48 -15.05 37.25
C ASN A 944 28.14 -13.56 37.12
N LEU A 945 28.39 -12.92 35.97
CA LEU A 945 27.98 -11.53 35.78
C LEU A 945 26.46 -11.45 35.85
N SER A 946 25.99 -10.46 36.61
CA SER A 946 24.59 -10.05 36.58
C SER A 946 24.27 -9.31 35.26
N PRO A 947 22.99 -9.22 34.88
CA PRO A 947 22.56 -8.43 33.73
C PRO A 947 23.06 -6.98 33.73
N ALA A 948 23.10 -6.33 34.90
CA ALA A 948 23.61 -4.97 35.05
C ALA A 948 25.13 -4.90 34.81
N GLU A 949 25.90 -5.82 35.39
CA GLU A 949 27.37 -5.85 35.22
C GLU A 949 27.76 -6.18 33.77
N LEU A 950 27.04 -7.08 33.10
CA LEU A 950 27.28 -7.36 31.68
C LEU A 950 27.01 -6.12 30.80
N ARG A 951 25.94 -5.37 31.11
CA ARG A 951 25.61 -4.12 30.41
C ARG A 951 26.71 -3.08 30.57
N GLU A 952 27.22 -2.92 31.79
CA GLU A 952 28.33 -2.00 32.10
C GLU A 952 29.63 -2.42 31.42
N GLU A 953 29.92 -3.73 31.38
CA GLU A 953 31.09 -4.23 30.66
C GLU A 953 31.00 -3.91 29.17
N LEU A 954 29.87 -4.21 28.51
CA LEU A 954 29.69 -3.93 27.09
C LEU A 954 29.88 -2.44 26.78
N ALA A 955 29.35 -1.56 27.64
CA ALA A 955 29.53 -0.11 27.51
C ALA A 955 31.00 0.32 27.67
N THR A 956 31.74 -0.31 28.59
CA THR A 956 33.17 -0.06 28.83
C THR A 956 34.03 -0.57 27.67
N MET A 957 33.67 -1.72 27.09
CA MET A 957 34.37 -2.30 25.97
C MET A 957 34.13 -1.53 24.67
N ALA A 958 32.97 -0.89 24.51
CA ALA A 958 32.58 -0.19 23.30
C ALA A 958 33.64 0.82 22.80
N ALA A 959 33.68 1.03 21.49
CA ALA A 959 34.44 2.09 20.87
C ALA A 959 33.63 3.40 20.93
N GLY A 960 33.98 4.25 21.89
CA GLY A 960 33.32 5.54 22.07
C GLY A 960 33.67 6.56 20.97
N ASN A 961 32.71 7.43 20.65
CA ASN A 961 32.88 8.56 19.73
C ASN A 961 33.26 8.21 18.29
N LEU A 962 33.01 6.98 17.84
CA LEU A 962 33.21 6.56 16.45
C LEU A 962 31.97 6.73 15.57
N LEU A 963 30.78 6.87 16.17
CA LEU A 963 29.55 7.02 15.39
C LEU A 963 29.42 8.45 14.86
N LEU A 964 28.97 8.53 13.61
CA LEU A 964 28.77 9.76 12.87
C LEU A 964 27.27 10.04 12.63
N GLY A 965 26.94 11.30 12.33
CA GLY A 965 25.59 11.76 12.04
C GLY A 965 24.82 12.26 13.28
N ALA A 966 23.54 12.59 13.08
CA ALA A 966 22.66 13.01 14.18
C ALA A 966 22.33 11.81 15.07
N LEU A 967 22.74 11.85 16.34
CA LEU A 967 22.51 10.76 17.30
C LEU A 967 21.22 10.95 18.11
N ASP A 968 20.64 12.14 18.16
CA ASP A 968 19.32 12.42 18.77
C ASP A 968 19.15 11.86 20.19
N GLY A 969 20.17 12.02 21.04
CA GLY A 969 20.17 11.50 22.42
C GLY A 969 20.55 10.01 22.55
N THR A 970 20.87 9.34 21.45
CA THR A 970 21.47 8.00 21.43
C THR A 970 22.91 8.05 21.93
N VAL A 971 23.33 7.04 22.69
CA VAL A 971 24.72 6.89 23.13
C VAL A 971 25.69 6.77 21.95
N ASN A 972 26.87 7.39 22.05
CA ASN A 972 27.93 7.24 21.05
C ASN A 972 28.87 6.08 21.43
N LEU A 973 28.32 4.88 21.51
CA LEU A 973 29.01 3.65 21.87
C LEU A 973 28.81 2.61 20.77
N LEU A 974 29.83 2.39 19.95
CA LEU A 974 29.83 1.33 18.93
C LEU A 974 30.39 0.04 19.53
N LEU A 975 29.70 -1.09 19.33
CA LEU A 975 30.08 -2.40 19.84
C LEU A 975 31.55 -2.74 19.48
N ASN A 976 32.29 -3.25 20.47
CA ASN A 976 33.64 -3.73 20.28
C ASN A 976 33.91 -5.00 21.11
N ASN A 977 34.68 -5.94 20.57
CA ASN A 977 34.99 -7.23 21.18
C ASN A 977 36.34 -7.27 21.94
N ASN A 978 37.05 -6.14 22.01
CA ASN A 978 38.37 -5.96 22.65
C ASN A 978 39.51 -6.89 22.16
N ALA A 979 39.41 -7.49 20.98
CA ALA A 979 40.44 -8.39 20.47
C ALA A 979 41.75 -7.70 20.01
N GLN A 980 41.94 -6.40 20.31
CA GLN A 980 43.14 -5.62 19.99
C GLN A 980 44.20 -5.56 21.10
N GLN A 981 43.99 -6.14 22.30
CA GLN A 981 45.03 -6.15 23.34
C GLN A 981 45.95 -7.38 23.25
N SER A 982 46.88 -7.35 22.30
CA SER A 982 48.19 -8.02 22.48
C SER A 982 49.25 -7.27 21.67
N ASN A 983 50.17 -6.63 22.40
CA ASN A 983 51.28 -5.72 22.00
C ASN A 983 50.79 -4.29 21.75
N GLU A 984 51.00 -3.27 22.61
CA GLU A 984 52.09 -2.93 23.54
C GLU A 984 51.59 -2.28 24.83
#